data_AF-A0A9C6X7I4-F1
#
_entry.id   AF-A0A9C6X7I4-F1
#
_cell.length_a   1.000
_cell.length_b   1.000
_cell.length_c   1.000
_cell.angle_alpha   90.00
_cell.angle_beta   90.00
_cell.angle_gamma   90.00
#
_symmetry.space_group_name_H-M   'P 1'
#
loop_
_entity.id
_entity.type
_entity.pdbx_description
1 polymer ?
#
loop_
_entity_poly.entity_id
_entity_poly.type
_entity_poly.pdbx_seq_one_letter_code
_entity_poly.pdbx_strand_id
1 'polypeptide(L)'
;RAGQTDLRPPQECDLFTAASTFVFQQEESDSNRALIGGDERGRLGFVAGVIPRDRVPGFERMLWRVSRGNVFLRQAPLEEPLEDPATGQPINKTVFVAFYQGENLKSRLKKVCTGYHATLYTCPSSVSEREGVVRELRIRLEDLNVVLSQTMDHRHRVAVSVAKELMTWKVMVRKMKAIYHTLNMFNMDVTNKCLIGECWVPKDELQNLRRALEDGGKAVGSTMNPIINILSTTENPPTFIRTNKFTEGFQVLVDAYAVGSYREVNPAAFTTITFPFLFSVMFGDLGHGIIVFLFAGWMCLFEKKLKKNKWGEIWDIFFGGRYIILLMGIFSMYSGLLYNDIFSLSLNIFGSGWTMNIPSANLTGNYSEAKLMLDPAEGGYRGNPYYMGIDPLWQSADNKIIFLNSFKMKLSIIIAVVHMVFGIALSIVNYVHLKKKINILLDFVPQILFLVLLFGYMVFMVVYKYFAFGPYSKKEIADDPSLKPWGTKCAPSVLISFINMVLVSANAEVKDCNQYMFPGQEPLQRAFLLIAVLMVPILLLAKPMYIKMTTRKQSTPHQALKSASNGGAAGNGIEMTGSGEQGGHAQAHAGGEHGGDTFSDVMVHQAIHTVEYVLSTVSHTASYLRLWALSLAHAQLSDVLWNMVFRRAIKIAGSMGGKGLAFTGGNFAGGFVIYVVFALWVCFTVAVLVLMEGLSAFLHTLRLHWVEFMSKFYMGSGYPFEPFTFKRILNEPTRVE
;
A
#
# COMPACT_ATOMS: atom_id res chain seq x y z
N ARG A 1 4.48 10.42 30.53
CA ARG A 1 5.91 10.25 30.88
C ARG A 1 6.45 11.64 31.16
N ALA A 2 6.47 11.99 32.45
CA ALA A 2 6.94 13.27 32.93
C ALA A 2 8.47 13.17 33.05
N GLY A 3 9.20 13.91 32.22
CA GLY A 3 10.61 14.21 32.43
C GLY A 3 10.67 15.42 33.34
N GLN A 4 10.90 15.17 34.62
CA GLN A 4 11.22 16.18 35.62
C GLN A 4 12.68 16.54 35.39
N THR A 5 12.94 17.57 34.59
CA THR A 5 14.27 18.18 34.51
C THR A 5 14.33 19.24 35.59
N ASP A 6 15.04 18.90 36.68
CA ASP A 6 15.49 19.84 37.70
C ASP A 6 16.24 21.00 37.02
N LEU A 7 15.56 22.14 36.89
CA LEU A 7 16.20 23.43 36.68
C LEU A 7 16.84 23.82 38.01
N ARG A 8 18.09 23.40 38.22
CA ARG A 8 18.97 24.09 39.17
C ARG A 8 19.11 25.54 38.70
N PRO A 9 19.14 26.52 39.61
CA PRO A 9 19.34 27.92 39.24
C PRO A 9 20.68 28.06 38.51
N PRO A 10 20.74 28.69 37.32
CA PRO A 10 22.00 28.96 36.67
C PRO A 10 22.80 29.94 37.53
N GLN A 11 24.05 29.57 37.81
CA GLN A 11 25.03 30.44 38.44
C GLN A 11 25.41 31.55 37.45
N GLU A 12 24.58 32.60 37.34
CA GLU A 12 24.87 33.83 36.57
C GLU A 12 26.03 34.66 37.16
N CYS A 13 26.74 34.12 38.17
CA CYS A 13 27.88 34.76 38.83
C CYS A 13 29.18 34.66 38.03
N ASP A 14 29.33 33.74 37.07
CA ASP A 14 30.62 33.53 36.39
C ASP A 14 30.86 34.44 35.17
N LEU A 15 29.82 35.11 34.68
CA LEU A 15 29.93 36.03 33.53
C LEU A 15 30.83 37.25 33.82
N PHE A 16 30.86 37.69 35.08
CA PHE A 16 31.70 38.81 35.53
C PHE A 16 33.03 38.36 36.13
N THR A 17 33.13 37.11 36.63
CA THR A 17 34.40 36.53 37.08
C THR A 17 35.36 36.32 35.90
N ALA A 18 34.85 35.92 34.74
CA ALA A 18 35.65 35.88 33.52
C ALA A 18 36.18 37.28 33.15
N ALA A 19 35.33 38.32 33.23
CA ALA A 19 35.72 39.70 32.93
C ALA A 19 36.70 40.32 33.94
N SER A 20 36.65 39.94 35.22
CA SER A 20 37.65 40.34 36.22
C SER A 20 38.97 39.57 36.05
N THR A 21 38.92 38.32 35.58
CA THR A 21 40.12 37.57 35.16
C THR A 21 40.77 38.20 33.93
N PHE A 22 39.99 38.85 33.06
CA PHE A 22 40.48 39.52 31.86
C PHE A 22 41.22 40.84 32.10
N VAL A 23 41.19 41.41 33.32
CA VAL A 23 42.01 42.57 33.69
C VAL A 23 43.27 42.14 34.48
N PHE A 24 43.28 40.94 35.07
CA PHE A 24 44.35 40.51 35.97
C PHE A 24 45.46 39.65 35.35
N GLN A 25 45.49 39.47 34.02
CA GLN A 25 46.51 38.65 33.35
C GLN A 25 47.50 39.44 32.50
N GLN A 26 47.62 40.75 32.75
CA GLN A 26 48.58 41.62 32.05
C GLN A 26 49.25 42.66 32.97
N GLU A 27 49.45 42.34 34.25
CA GLU A 27 50.19 43.19 35.19
C GLU A 27 51.50 42.58 35.74
N GLU A 28 51.95 41.41 35.25
CA GLU A 28 53.22 40.82 35.70
C GLU A 28 54.36 40.81 34.68
N SER A 29 54.19 41.41 33.50
CA SER A 29 55.27 41.51 32.52
C SER A 29 55.10 42.73 31.61
N ASP A 30 55.44 43.91 32.13
CA ASP A 30 56.18 44.93 31.37
C ASP A 30 56.44 46.14 32.28
N SER A 31 57.47 45.97 33.11
CA SER A 31 58.14 47.06 33.79
C SER A 31 58.82 47.96 32.75
N ASN A 32 58.44 49.25 32.80
CA ASN A 32 59.09 50.42 32.21
C ASN A 32 58.77 50.80 30.75
N ARG A 33 58.13 51.99 30.66
CA ARG A 33 58.49 53.16 29.84
C ARG A 33 57.50 53.56 28.73
N ALA A 34 56.44 54.28 29.12
CA ALA A 34 55.96 55.45 28.36
C ALA A 34 55.19 56.42 29.27
N LEU A 35 55.87 57.52 29.60
CA LEU A 35 55.41 58.81 30.15
C LEU A 35 53.89 59.04 30.23
N ILE A 36 53.36 59.15 31.46
CA ILE A 36 52.15 59.95 31.75
C ILE A 36 52.65 61.34 32.18
N GLY A 37 52.86 62.19 31.19
CA GLY A 37 52.94 63.64 31.34
C GLY A 37 51.64 64.23 30.80
N GLY A 38 51.09 65.24 31.48
CA GLY A 38 49.80 65.84 31.17
C GLY A 38 49.70 66.37 29.74
N ASP A 39 48.77 65.81 28.98
CA ASP A 39 48.09 66.45 27.86
C ASP A 39 46.78 65.68 27.63
N GLU A 40 45.63 66.34 27.45
CA GLU A 40 44.33 65.71 27.17
C GLU A 40 44.25 65.07 25.76
N ARG A 41 45.40 64.72 25.17
CA ARG A 41 45.53 64.10 23.86
C ARG A 41 45.86 62.62 24.02
N GLY A 42 44.82 61.79 24.09
CA GLY A 42 44.97 60.35 23.83
C GLY A 42 44.23 59.36 24.73
N ARG A 43 43.04 59.68 25.27
CA ARG A 43 42.23 58.64 25.94
C ARG A 43 41.73 57.62 24.91
N LEU A 44 42.13 56.35 25.08
CA LEU A 44 41.59 55.21 24.35
C LEU A 44 40.12 55.01 24.75
N GLY A 45 39.22 55.07 23.77
CA GLY A 45 37.83 54.68 23.95
C GLY A 45 37.66 53.19 23.69
N PHE A 46 36.71 52.56 24.36
CA PHE A 46 36.32 51.18 24.06
C PHE A 46 34.80 51.05 23.91
N VAL A 47 34.37 50.07 23.12
CA VAL A 47 32.97 49.64 23.00
C VAL A 47 32.90 48.16 23.31
N ALA A 48 32.02 47.77 24.22
CA ALA A 48 31.73 46.37 24.53
C ALA A 48 30.33 46.00 23.99
N GLY A 49 30.19 44.77 23.53
CA GLY A 49 28.91 44.28 23.03
C GLY A 49 28.86 42.77 22.85
N VAL A 50 27.69 42.28 22.47
CA VAL A 50 27.44 40.86 22.22
C VAL A 50 26.94 40.70 20.78
N ILE A 51 27.48 39.70 20.08
CA ILE A 51 27.16 39.40 18.69
C ILE A 51 26.94 37.88 18.51
N PRO A 52 26.05 37.44 17.61
CA PRO A 52 25.94 36.02 17.25
C PRO A 52 27.25 35.48 16.67
N ARG A 53 27.66 34.28 17.08
CA ARG A 53 28.94 33.66 16.72
C ARG A 53 29.13 33.55 15.20
N ASP A 54 28.07 33.27 14.45
CA ASP A 54 28.10 33.11 12.99
C ASP A 54 28.50 34.40 12.26
N ARG A 55 28.23 35.56 12.86
CA ARG A 55 28.50 36.88 12.26
C ARG A 55 29.87 37.45 12.62
N VAL A 56 30.58 36.82 13.55
CA VAL A 56 31.89 37.28 14.05
C VAL A 56 32.95 37.42 12.94
N PRO A 57 33.16 36.42 12.06
CA PRO A 57 34.22 36.54 11.04
C PRO A 57 33.93 37.62 10.00
N GLY A 58 32.65 37.93 9.76
CA GLY A 58 32.23 39.03 8.91
C GLY A 58 32.44 40.39 9.59
N PHE A 59 32.09 40.46 10.88
CA PHE A 59 32.23 41.65 11.71
C PHE A 59 33.69 42.07 11.85
N GLU A 60 34.61 41.15 12.15
CA GLU A 60 36.04 41.41 12.27
C GLU A 60 36.65 41.98 10.99
N ARG A 61 36.35 41.34 9.84
CA ARG A 61 36.81 41.81 8.53
C ARG A 61 36.28 43.21 8.19
N MET A 62 35.03 43.52 8.54
CA MET A 62 34.46 44.85 8.32
C MET A 62 35.12 45.90 9.22
N LEU A 63 35.37 45.55 10.49
CA LEU A 63 36.08 46.40 11.46
C LEU A 63 37.46 46.78 10.94
N TRP A 64 38.22 45.78 10.47
CA TRP A 64 39.57 45.94 9.94
C TRP A 64 39.58 46.85 8.69
N ARG A 65 38.63 46.65 7.77
CA ARG A 65 38.51 47.46 6.54
C ARG A 65 38.18 48.92 6.82
N VAL A 66 37.32 49.20 7.80
CA VAL A 66 36.91 50.57 8.14
C VAL A 66 37.98 51.31 8.92
N SER A 67 38.73 50.61 9.78
CA SER A 67 39.77 51.21 10.64
C SER A 67 41.18 51.19 10.04
N ARG A 68 41.40 50.48 8.93
CA ARG A 68 42.74 50.20 8.36
C ARG A 68 43.70 49.60 9.40
N GLY A 69 43.19 48.81 10.34
CA GLY A 69 43.96 48.18 11.42
C GLY A 69 44.08 49.00 12.71
N ASN A 70 43.46 50.18 12.80
CA ASN A 70 43.55 51.05 13.99
C ASN A 70 42.54 50.71 15.12
N VAL A 71 41.84 49.57 15.03
CA VAL A 71 40.91 49.09 16.08
C VAL A 71 41.38 47.73 16.57
N PHE A 72 41.61 47.63 17.89
CA PHE A 72 41.95 46.37 18.53
C PHE A 72 40.68 45.67 19.01
N LEU A 73 40.37 44.50 18.45
CA LEU A 73 39.23 43.67 18.83
C LEU A 73 39.68 42.53 19.74
N ARG A 74 39.05 42.39 20.90
CA ARG A 74 39.12 41.21 21.78
C ARG A 74 37.77 40.54 21.80
N GLN A 75 37.74 39.21 21.78
CA GLN A 75 36.51 38.43 21.81
C GLN A 75 36.60 37.27 22.80
N ALA A 76 35.49 36.97 23.43
CA ALA A 76 35.33 35.82 24.33
C ALA A 76 34.01 35.11 23.98
N PRO A 77 34.03 33.82 23.59
CA PRO A 77 32.81 33.08 23.35
C PRO A 77 32.05 32.85 24.66
N LEU A 78 30.72 32.95 24.61
CA LEU A 78 29.88 32.51 25.72
C LEU A 78 29.75 30.98 25.64
N GLU A 79 29.92 30.30 26.78
CA GLU A 79 29.87 28.82 26.85
C GLU A 79 28.44 28.30 26.71
N GLU A 80 27.47 29.03 27.25
CA GLU A 80 26.07 28.65 27.22
C GLU A 80 25.32 29.32 26.04
N PRO A 81 24.56 28.55 25.24
CA PRO A 81 23.68 29.12 24.22
C PRO A 81 22.54 29.90 24.87
N LEU A 82 22.29 31.11 24.38
CA LEU A 82 21.18 31.95 24.84
C LEU A 82 20.00 31.79 23.90
N GLU A 83 18.80 31.63 24.45
CA GLU A 83 17.58 31.64 23.65
C GLU A 83 17.34 33.04 23.08
N ASP A 84 17.07 33.10 21.79
CA ASP A 84 16.68 34.34 21.14
C ASP A 84 15.22 34.67 21.47
N PRO A 85 14.91 35.84 22.06
CA PRO A 85 13.54 36.19 22.45
C PRO A 85 12.55 36.27 21.27
N ALA A 86 13.02 36.41 20.02
CA ALA A 86 12.17 36.47 18.84
C ALA A 86 11.90 35.10 18.19
N THR A 87 12.88 34.19 18.22
CA THR A 87 12.82 32.90 17.50
C THR A 87 12.72 31.68 18.41
N GLY A 88 13.02 31.84 19.71
CA GLY A 88 13.05 30.74 20.67
C GLY A 88 14.13 29.70 20.39
N GLN A 89 15.08 29.99 19.49
CA GLN A 89 16.17 29.08 19.16
C GLN A 89 17.40 29.37 20.03
N PRO A 90 18.15 28.33 20.43
CA PRO A 90 19.41 28.50 21.15
C PRO A 90 20.47 29.08 20.19
N ILE A 91 20.90 30.32 20.44
CA ILE A 91 21.93 31.01 19.66
C ILE A 91 23.20 31.14 20.50
N ASN A 92 24.31 30.66 19.94
CA ASN A 92 25.64 30.89 20.49
C ASN A 92 26.04 32.34 20.26
N LYS A 93 26.21 33.10 21.34
CA LYS A 93 26.68 34.48 21.30
C LYS A 93 28.12 34.58 21.76
N THR A 94 28.82 35.60 21.28
CA THR A 94 30.20 35.92 21.64
C THR A 94 30.25 37.37 22.12
N VAL A 95 30.94 37.60 23.24
CA VAL A 95 31.21 38.94 23.76
C VAL A 95 32.42 39.50 23.03
N PHE A 96 32.40 40.79 22.69
CA PHE A 96 33.54 41.48 22.12
C PHE A 96 33.80 42.83 22.79
N VAL A 97 35.05 43.25 22.79
CA VAL A 97 35.52 44.57 23.22
C VAL A 97 36.41 45.13 22.13
N ALA A 98 36.05 46.31 21.60
CA ALA A 98 36.79 47.00 20.55
C ALA A 98 37.37 48.31 21.08
N PHE A 99 38.70 48.44 21.07
CA PHE A 99 39.43 49.66 21.46
C PHE A 99 39.70 50.54 20.24
N TYR A 100 39.44 51.83 20.35
CA TYR A 100 39.60 52.82 19.28
C TYR A 100 40.13 54.16 19.81
N GLN A 101 40.74 54.94 18.93
CA GLN A 101 41.20 56.29 19.22
C GLN A 101 40.50 57.29 18.30
N GLY A 102 39.87 58.32 18.88
CA GLY A 102 39.17 59.38 18.15
C GLY A 102 37.66 59.20 17.97
N GLU A 103 36.92 60.32 17.94
CA GLU A 103 35.44 60.33 17.91
C GLU A 103 34.85 59.95 16.56
N ASN A 104 35.52 60.27 15.45
CA ASN A 104 35.09 59.88 14.11
C ASN A 104 35.02 58.36 13.96
N LEU A 105 35.97 57.64 14.56
CA LEU A 105 36.04 56.19 14.54
C LEU A 105 34.97 55.56 15.44
N LYS A 106 34.66 56.19 16.59
CA LYS A 106 33.54 55.81 17.48
C LYS A 106 32.20 55.77 16.74
N SER A 107 31.90 56.82 15.97
CA SER A 107 30.62 56.92 15.24
C SER A 107 30.51 55.85 14.14
N ARG A 108 31.61 55.58 13.42
CA ARG A 108 31.67 54.53 12.39
C ARG A 108 31.57 53.14 13.00
N LEU A 109 32.26 52.89 14.12
CA LEU A 109 32.20 51.63 14.85
C LEU A 109 30.78 51.32 15.33
N LYS A 110 30.09 52.29 15.94
CA LYS A 110 28.69 52.12 16.35
C LYS A 110 27.78 51.75 15.17
N LYS A 111 27.95 52.39 14.00
CA LYS A 111 27.18 52.06 12.77
C LYS A 111 27.44 50.63 12.27
N VAL A 112 28.69 50.15 12.34
CA VAL A 112 29.02 48.76 11.99
C VAL A 112 28.38 47.79 13.00
N CYS A 113 28.48 48.06 14.31
CA CYS A 113 27.84 47.25 15.34
C CYS A 113 26.32 47.16 15.16
N THR A 114 25.64 48.27 14.86
CA THR A 114 24.20 48.27 14.58
C THR A 114 23.88 47.49 13.29
N GLY A 115 24.72 47.60 12.25
CA GLY A 115 24.50 46.86 10.98
C GLY A 115 24.58 45.33 11.15
N TYR A 116 25.47 44.85 12.01
CA TYR A 116 25.59 43.42 12.32
C TYR A 116 24.60 42.93 13.39
N HIS A 117 23.73 43.81 13.90
CA HIS A 117 22.77 43.55 14.98
C HIS A 117 23.46 43.17 16.31
N ALA A 118 24.60 43.80 16.61
CA ALA A 118 25.26 43.65 17.89
C ALA A 118 24.59 44.53 18.96
N THR A 119 24.32 43.96 20.13
CA THR A 119 23.81 44.71 21.29
C THR A 119 24.99 45.34 22.03
N LEU A 120 25.01 46.66 22.12
CA LEU A 120 26.10 47.43 22.74
C LEU A 120 25.78 47.74 24.20
N TYR A 121 26.77 47.58 25.08
CA TYR A 121 26.67 47.91 26.50
C TYR A 121 27.67 49.01 26.86
N THR A 122 27.25 49.96 27.69
CA THR A 122 28.11 51.01 28.24
C THR A 122 28.76 50.49 29.52
N CYS A 123 30.07 50.24 29.48
CA CYS A 123 30.82 49.78 30.65
C CYS A 123 31.61 50.95 31.26
N PRO A 124 31.40 51.28 32.56
CA PRO A 124 32.18 52.31 33.26
C PRO A 124 33.69 51.99 33.31
N SER A 125 34.54 53.01 33.30
CA SER A 125 35.99 52.83 33.35
C SER A 125 36.51 52.45 34.74
N SER A 126 35.84 52.89 35.81
CA SER A 126 36.24 52.59 37.20
C SER A 126 35.82 51.18 37.63
N VAL A 127 36.70 50.47 38.36
CA VAL A 127 36.43 49.11 38.86
C VAL A 127 35.30 49.13 39.89
N SER A 128 35.30 50.10 40.80
CA SER A 128 34.29 50.22 41.86
C SER A 128 32.89 50.54 41.33
N GLU A 129 32.79 51.31 40.24
CA GLU A 129 31.51 51.59 39.58
C GLU A 129 30.97 50.35 38.84
N ARG A 130 31.85 49.54 38.23
CA ARG A 130 31.44 48.28 37.60
C ARG A 130 30.85 47.31 38.62
N GLU A 131 31.50 47.14 39.78
CA GLU A 131 30.97 46.28 40.85
C GLU A 131 29.61 46.76 41.37
N GLY A 132 29.41 48.08 41.44
CA GLY A 132 28.11 48.69 41.76
C GLY A 132 27.02 48.30 40.76
N VAL A 133 27.28 48.47 39.46
CA VAL A 133 26.33 48.13 38.37
C VAL A 133 26.03 46.63 38.33
N VAL A 134 27.02 45.76 38.56
CA VAL A 134 26.82 44.32 38.63
C VAL A 134 25.89 43.93 39.77
N ARG A 135 26.09 44.53 40.95
CA ARG A 135 25.23 44.29 42.11
C ARG A 135 23.78 44.73 41.83
N GLU A 136 23.60 45.88 41.20
CA GLU A 136 22.28 46.38 40.81
C GLU A 136 21.60 45.46 39.77
N LEU A 137 22.33 45.03 38.74
CA LEU A 137 21.81 44.11 37.74
C LEU A 137 21.41 42.76 38.35
N ARG A 138 22.18 42.25 39.31
CA ARG A 138 21.86 41.00 40.01
C ARG A 138 20.54 41.09 40.77
N ILE A 139 20.28 42.21 41.45
CA ILE A 139 19.01 42.43 42.15
C ILE A 139 17.84 42.45 41.16
N ARG A 140 17.96 43.22 40.07
CA ARG A 140 16.91 43.28 39.03
C ARG A 140 16.64 41.93 38.37
N LEU A 141 17.67 41.12 38.20
CA LEU A 141 17.58 39.80 37.59
C LEU A 141 16.81 38.82 38.49
N GLU A 142 17.06 38.87 39.80
CA GLU A 142 16.30 38.10 40.78
C GLU A 142 14.82 38.54 40.78
N ASP A 143 14.55 39.84 40.79
CA ASP A 143 13.18 40.37 40.72
C ASP A 143 12.46 39.91 39.44
N LEU A 144 13.14 39.94 38.29
CA LEU A 144 12.60 39.45 37.02
C LEU A 144 12.33 37.94 37.03
N ASN A 145 13.22 37.14 37.64
CA ASN A 145 13.04 35.70 37.78
C ASN A 145 11.81 35.36 38.66
N VAL A 146 11.57 36.14 39.71
CA VAL A 146 10.36 36.01 40.53
C VAL A 146 9.10 36.33 39.70
N VAL A 147 9.10 37.40 38.91
CA VAL A 147 7.96 37.73 38.04
C VAL A 147 7.75 36.67 36.96
N LEU A 148 8.83 36.17 36.36
CA LEU A 148 8.78 35.16 35.30
C LEU A 148 8.24 33.82 35.82
N SER A 149 8.70 33.37 37.00
CA SER A 149 8.17 32.15 37.63
C SER A 149 6.67 32.29 37.97
N GLN A 150 6.25 33.41 38.56
CA GLN A 150 4.84 33.65 38.88
C GLN A 150 3.94 33.69 37.64
N THR A 151 4.40 34.32 36.56
CA THR A 151 3.65 34.38 35.29
C THR A 151 3.59 33.03 34.58
N MET A 152 4.68 32.25 34.60
CA MET A 152 4.69 30.88 34.08
C MET A 152 3.74 29.98 34.86
N ASP A 153 3.72 30.09 36.19
CA ASP A 153 2.81 29.34 37.05
C ASP A 153 1.35 29.72 36.79
N HIS A 154 1.06 31.01 36.64
CA HIS A 154 -0.28 31.46 36.28
C HIS A 154 -0.71 30.91 34.91
N ARG A 155 0.16 31.01 33.90
CA ARG A 155 -0.06 30.43 32.56
C ARG A 155 -0.31 28.93 32.65
N HIS A 156 0.48 28.20 33.44
CA HIS A 156 0.32 26.75 33.60
C HIS A 156 -1.00 26.40 34.27
N ARG A 157 -1.41 27.12 35.33
CA ARG A 157 -2.71 26.92 35.99
C ARG A 157 -3.87 27.12 35.01
N VAL A 158 -3.83 28.17 34.20
CA VAL A 158 -4.85 28.43 33.16
C VAL A 158 -4.80 27.37 32.06
N ALA A 159 -3.62 26.96 31.61
CA ALA A 159 -3.49 25.90 30.60
C ALA A 159 -4.07 24.57 31.10
N VAL A 160 -3.87 24.23 32.38
CA VAL A 160 -4.42 23.02 32.99
C VAL A 160 -5.94 23.10 33.14
N SER A 161 -6.51 24.27 33.48
CA SER A 161 -7.97 24.43 33.55
C SER A 161 -8.60 24.31 32.16
N VAL A 162 -8.06 25.01 31.16
CA VAL A 162 -8.52 24.94 29.77
C VAL A 162 -8.36 23.54 29.20
N ALA A 163 -7.25 22.84 29.49
CA ALA A 163 -7.01 21.49 28.98
C ALA A 163 -8.09 20.48 29.43
N LYS A 164 -8.69 20.66 30.61
CA LYS A 164 -9.78 19.80 31.09
C LYS A 164 -11.06 19.95 30.26
N GLU A 165 -11.39 21.17 29.84
CA GLU A 165 -12.64 21.48 29.12
C GLU A 165 -12.50 21.47 27.60
N LEU A 166 -11.27 21.64 27.09
CA LEU A 166 -10.97 21.77 25.66
C LEU A 166 -11.54 20.63 24.81
N MET A 167 -11.49 19.39 25.30
CA MET A 167 -12.03 18.25 24.55
C MET A 167 -13.55 18.33 24.41
N THR A 168 -14.25 18.76 25.46
CA THR A 168 -15.71 18.95 25.43
C THR A 168 -16.08 20.10 24.49
N TRP A 169 -15.40 21.23 24.58
CA TRP A 169 -15.61 22.38 23.68
C TRP A 169 -15.34 22.02 22.22
N LYS A 170 -14.25 21.30 21.93
CA LYS A 170 -13.93 20.83 20.58
C LYS A 170 -15.03 19.92 20.01
N VAL A 171 -15.56 19.01 20.82
CA VAL A 171 -16.68 18.13 20.43
C VAL A 171 -17.94 18.96 20.14
N MET A 172 -18.28 19.93 20.98
CA MET A 172 -19.46 20.79 20.79
C MET A 172 -19.35 21.62 19.51
N VAL A 173 -18.24 22.34 19.32
CA VAL A 173 -18.02 23.17 18.13
C VAL A 173 -18.06 22.32 16.85
N ARG A 174 -17.43 21.13 16.87
CA ARG A 174 -17.43 20.26 15.70
C ARG A 174 -18.82 19.73 15.36
N LYS A 175 -19.62 19.35 16.36
CA LYS A 175 -21.03 18.96 16.16
C LYS A 175 -21.85 20.11 15.58
N MET A 176 -21.74 21.32 16.14
CA MET A 176 -22.46 22.49 15.65
C MET A 176 -22.07 22.83 14.21
N LYS A 177 -20.77 22.86 13.90
CA LYS A 177 -20.27 23.10 12.54
C LYS A 177 -20.85 22.09 11.54
N ALA A 178 -20.90 20.81 11.91
CA ALA A 178 -21.47 19.77 11.07
C ALA A 178 -22.98 19.98 10.83
N ILE A 179 -23.74 20.34 11.87
CA ILE A 179 -25.18 20.63 11.75
C ILE A 179 -25.40 21.83 10.82
N TYR A 180 -24.70 22.94 11.03
CA TYR A 180 -24.85 24.13 10.18
C TYR A 180 -24.43 23.87 8.73
N HIS A 181 -23.36 23.09 8.52
CA HIS A 181 -22.97 22.69 7.18
C HIS A 181 -24.05 21.85 6.48
N THR A 182 -24.71 20.94 7.20
CA THR A 182 -25.85 20.18 6.66
C THR A 182 -27.08 21.05 6.41
N LEU A 183 -27.38 21.99 7.30
CA LEU A 183 -28.47 22.95 7.10
C LEU A 183 -28.24 23.84 5.86
N ASN A 184 -26.99 24.20 5.57
CA ASN A 184 -26.65 24.95 4.36
C ASN A 184 -26.87 24.16 3.06
N MET A 185 -26.97 22.83 3.11
CA MET A 185 -27.31 22.00 1.93
C MET A 185 -28.82 21.95 1.66
N PHE A 186 -29.66 22.42 2.58
CA PHE A 186 -31.10 22.45 2.40
C PHE A 186 -31.55 23.72 1.70
N ASN A 187 -32.61 23.60 0.91
CA ASN A 187 -33.23 24.75 0.28
C ASN A 187 -34.22 25.41 1.26
N MET A 188 -34.26 26.74 1.27
CA MET A 188 -35.13 27.50 2.15
C MET A 188 -36.39 27.93 1.39
N ASP A 189 -37.56 27.48 1.85
CA ASP A 189 -38.84 28.01 1.38
C ASP A 189 -39.17 29.29 2.15
N VAL A 190 -39.11 30.43 1.44
CA VAL A 190 -39.36 31.76 1.98
C VAL A 190 -40.81 31.91 2.48
N THR A 191 -41.76 31.16 1.89
CA THR A 191 -43.19 31.31 2.20
C THR A 191 -43.58 30.66 3.52
N ASN A 192 -43.14 29.42 3.75
CA ASN A 192 -43.48 28.65 4.94
C ASN A 192 -42.41 28.71 6.04
N LYS A 193 -41.31 29.44 5.83
CA LYS A 193 -40.12 29.45 6.71
C LYS A 193 -39.64 28.02 7.04
N CYS A 194 -39.79 27.10 6.09
CA CYS A 194 -39.43 25.70 6.22
C CYS A 194 -38.19 25.40 5.38
N LEU A 195 -37.37 24.46 5.84
CA LEU A 195 -36.24 23.92 5.08
C LEU A 195 -36.68 22.65 4.37
N ILE A 196 -36.39 22.57 3.08
CA ILE A 196 -36.64 21.40 2.24
C ILE A 196 -35.29 20.76 1.94
N GLY A 197 -35.14 19.50 2.35
CA GLY A 197 -33.95 18.71 2.10
C GLY A 197 -34.31 17.42 1.38
N GLU A 198 -33.60 17.12 0.30
CA GLU A 198 -33.66 15.82 -0.37
C GLU A 198 -32.52 14.95 0.17
N CYS A 199 -32.82 13.71 0.52
CA CYS A 199 -31.82 12.81 1.09
C CYS A 199 -32.02 11.36 0.66
N TRP A 200 -30.90 10.66 0.53
CA TRP A 200 -30.88 9.22 0.26
C TRP A 200 -30.99 8.46 1.57
N VAL A 201 -31.99 7.58 1.68
CA VAL A 201 -32.25 6.76 2.86
C VAL A 201 -32.49 5.31 2.45
N PRO A 202 -31.86 4.33 3.11
CA PRO A 202 -32.17 2.92 2.88
C PRO A 202 -33.66 2.63 3.15
N LYS A 203 -34.33 1.91 2.25
CA LYS A 203 -35.77 1.60 2.38
C LYS A 203 -36.12 0.92 3.71
N ASP A 204 -35.24 0.07 4.22
CA ASP A 204 -35.41 -0.64 5.49
C ASP A 204 -35.43 0.31 6.71
N GLU A 205 -34.76 1.45 6.63
CA GLU A 205 -34.60 2.40 7.76
C GLU A 205 -35.62 3.54 7.74
N LEU A 206 -36.51 3.58 6.75
CA LEU A 206 -37.51 4.65 6.60
C LEU A 206 -38.42 4.79 7.83
N GLN A 207 -38.79 3.67 8.46
CA GLN A 207 -39.60 3.69 9.68
C GLN A 207 -38.85 4.27 10.87
N ASN A 208 -37.55 3.98 10.99
CA ASN A 208 -36.72 4.51 12.08
C ASN A 208 -36.50 6.01 11.93
N LEU A 209 -36.30 6.49 10.70
CA LEU A 209 -36.20 7.91 10.40
C LEU A 209 -37.48 8.66 10.79
N ARG A 210 -38.66 8.12 10.42
CA ARG A 210 -39.94 8.71 10.78
C ARG A 210 -40.13 8.84 12.28
N ARG A 211 -39.80 7.80 13.04
CA ARG A 211 -39.86 7.84 14.52
C ARG A 211 -38.90 8.87 15.11
N ALA A 212 -37.65 8.92 14.63
CA ALA A 212 -36.67 9.87 15.12
C ALA A 212 -37.08 11.34 14.88
N LEU A 213 -37.71 11.62 13.75
CA LEU A 213 -38.26 12.93 13.40
C LEU A 213 -39.48 13.29 14.27
N GLU A 214 -40.40 12.35 14.49
CA GLU A 214 -41.56 12.54 15.38
C GLU A 214 -41.12 12.79 16.84
N ASP A 215 -40.12 12.05 17.33
CA ASP A 215 -39.57 12.23 18.68
C ASP A 215 -38.82 13.57 18.81
N GLY A 216 -38.09 13.99 17.78
CA GLY A 216 -37.46 15.30 17.71
C GLY A 216 -38.47 16.44 17.77
N GLY A 217 -39.58 16.34 17.03
CA GLY A 217 -40.67 17.31 17.07
C GLY A 217 -41.35 17.39 18.45
N LYS A 218 -41.62 16.24 19.08
CA LYS A 218 -42.18 16.19 20.44
C LYS A 218 -41.25 16.81 21.48
N ALA A 219 -39.95 16.59 21.38
CA ALA A 219 -38.97 17.14 22.33
C ALA A 219 -38.92 18.68 22.30
N VAL A 220 -39.16 19.28 21.12
CA VAL A 220 -39.19 20.74 20.95
C VAL A 220 -40.58 21.32 21.29
N GLY A 221 -41.60 20.48 21.43
CA GLY A 221 -42.99 20.92 21.66
C GLY A 221 -43.61 21.59 20.43
N SER A 222 -43.07 21.36 19.23
CA SER A 222 -43.60 21.93 18.00
C SER A 222 -44.90 21.24 17.59
N THR A 223 -45.93 22.01 17.24
CA THR A 223 -47.23 21.51 16.77
C THR A 223 -47.19 20.96 15.34
N MET A 224 -46.16 21.30 14.57
CA MET A 224 -46.00 20.86 13.18
C MET A 224 -45.21 19.55 13.11
N ASN A 225 -45.85 18.51 12.60
CA ASN A 225 -45.17 17.23 12.35
C ASN A 225 -44.27 17.35 11.10
N PRO A 226 -43.07 16.77 11.12
CA PRO A 226 -42.20 16.74 9.95
C PRO A 226 -42.85 15.94 8.80
N ILE A 227 -42.83 16.52 7.61
CA ILE A 227 -43.42 15.90 6.41
C ILE A 227 -42.33 15.12 5.68
N ILE A 228 -42.56 13.83 5.45
CA ILE A 228 -41.67 12.97 4.66
C ILE A 228 -42.42 12.56 3.40
N ASN A 229 -41.86 12.87 2.23
CA ASN A 229 -42.40 12.44 0.95
C ASN A 229 -41.40 11.50 0.25
N ILE A 230 -41.89 10.43 -0.36
CA ILE A 230 -41.06 9.50 -1.12
C ILE A 230 -41.04 9.98 -2.57
N LEU A 231 -39.91 10.53 -3.00
CA LEU A 231 -39.71 10.99 -4.37
C LEU A 231 -39.22 9.84 -5.26
N SER A 232 -39.79 9.70 -6.46
CA SER A 232 -39.23 8.87 -7.52
C SER A 232 -38.29 9.71 -8.38
N THR A 233 -37.01 9.36 -8.43
CA THR A 233 -36.00 10.03 -9.27
C THR A 233 -35.36 9.04 -10.25
N THR A 234 -34.83 9.57 -11.36
CA THR A 234 -34.04 8.85 -12.35
C THR A 234 -32.54 8.89 -12.07
N GLU A 235 -32.12 9.67 -11.07
CA GLU A 235 -30.71 9.73 -10.67
C GLU A 235 -30.24 8.40 -10.06
N ASN A 236 -28.96 8.08 -10.29
CA ASN A 236 -28.35 6.89 -9.72
C ASN A 236 -28.19 7.07 -8.21
N PRO A 237 -28.80 6.23 -7.37
CA PRO A 237 -28.64 6.33 -5.92
C PRO A 237 -27.25 5.85 -5.47
N PRO A 238 -26.81 6.25 -4.26
CA PRO A 238 -25.56 5.79 -3.67
C PRO A 238 -25.58 4.30 -3.37
N THR A 239 -24.40 3.67 -3.43
CA THR A 239 -24.25 2.24 -3.11
C THR A 239 -23.95 2.06 -1.62
N PHE A 240 -24.82 1.31 -0.94
CA PHE A 240 -24.67 0.95 0.47
C PHE A 240 -24.58 -0.56 0.63
N ILE A 241 -23.45 -1.04 1.17
CA ILE A 241 -23.22 -2.45 1.44
C ILE A 241 -23.11 -2.63 2.96
N ARG A 242 -23.97 -3.50 3.52
CA ARG A 242 -23.92 -3.84 4.94
C ARG A 242 -22.71 -4.75 5.19
N THR A 243 -21.72 -4.22 5.89
CA THR A 243 -20.52 -4.97 6.28
C THR A 243 -20.63 -5.47 7.71
N ASN A 244 -20.14 -6.70 7.93
CA ASN A 244 -19.89 -7.24 9.26
C ASN A 244 -18.42 -7.00 9.61
N LYS A 245 -18.04 -7.18 10.88
CA LYS A 245 -16.63 -7.08 11.33
C LYS A 245 -15.66 -7.91 10.48
N PHE A 246 -16.14 -9.02 9.93
CA PHE A 246 -15.37 -9.93 9.08
C PHE A 246 -15.25 -9.43 7.62
N THR A 247 -16.36 -8.97 7.04
CA THR A 247 -16.40 -8.57 5.61
C THR A 247 -15.94 -7.13 5.37
N GLU A 248 -15.87 -6.30 6.43
CA GLU A 248 -15.42 -4.91 6.35
C GLU A 248 -14.03 -4.77 5.70
N GLY A 249 -13.05 -5.59 6.11
CA GLY A 249 -11.70 -5.53 5.54
C GLY A 249 -11.66 -5.86 4.04
N PHE A 250 -12.42 -6.89 3.62
CA PHE A 250 -12.53 -7.26 2.20
C PHE A 250 -13.28 -6.21 1.39
N GLN A 251 -14.30 -5.58 1.97
CA GLN A 251 -15.07 -4.53 1.29
C GLN A 251 -14.20 -3.31 1.02
N VAL A 252 -13.42 -2.85 2.02
CA VAL A 252 -12.48 -1.73 1.84
C VAL A 252 -11.46 -2.02 0.74
N LEU A 253 -11.02 -3.28 0.61
CA LEU A 253 -10.09 -3.69 -0.45
C LEU A 253 -10.71 -3.61 -1.86
N VAL A 254 -12.02 -3.89 -1.98
CA VAL A 254 -12.75 -3.79 -3.25
C VAL A 254 -13.08 -2.34 -3.58
N ASP A 255 -13.58 -1.59 -2.58
CA ASP A 255 -13.95 -0.18 -2.75
C ASP A 255 -12.73 0.70 -3.09
N ALA A 256 -11.53 0.30 -2.67
CA ALA A 256 -10.28 0.97 -3.04
C ALA A 256 -9.97 0.91 -4.55
N TYR A 257 -10.51 -0.08 -5.28
CA TYR A 257 -10.40 -0.13 -6.74
C TYR A 257 -11.44 0.80 -7.38
N ALA A 258 -12.71 0.54 -7.09
CA ALA A 258 -13.83 1.37 -7.51
C ALA A 258 -15.08 1.02 -6.70
N VAL A 259 -16.00 1.97 -6.55
CA VAL A 259 -17.27 1.73 -5.85
C VAL A 259 -18.32 1.18 -6.83
N GLY A 260 -19.01 0.13 -6.39
CA GLY A 260 -19.93 -0.62 -7.25
C GLY A 260 -21.14 0.22 -7.66
N SER A 261 -21.67 -0.04 -8.84
CA SER A 261 -22.88 0.62 -9.33
C SER A 261 -24.09 0.17 -8.50
N TYR A 262 -25.16 0.97 -8.50
CA TYR A 262 -26.36 0.63 -7.73
C TYR A 262 -26.95 -0.71 -8.15
N ARG A 263 -27.11 -1.62 -7.17
CA ARG A 263 -27.62 -2.99 -7.34
C ARG A 263 -26.82 -3.86 -8.32
N GLU A 264 -25.52 -3.63 -8.38
CA GLU A 264 -24.55 -4.52 -9.02
C GLU A 264 -24.13 -5.68 -8.07
N VAL A 265 -23.70 -6.81 -8.62
CA VAL A 265 -23.13 -7.91 -7.83
C VAL A 265 -21.85 -7.45 -7.14
N ASN A 266 -21.81 -7.58 -5.81
CA ASN A 266 -20.64 -7.22 -5.01
C ASN A 266 -19.51 -8.26 -5.17
N PRO A 267 -18.33 -7.89 -5.68
CA PRO A 267 -17.17 -8.79 -5.76
C PRO A 267 -16.68 -9.26 -4.38
N ALA A 268 -16.86 -8.45 -3.32
CA ALA A 268 -16.27 -8.70 -2.01
C ALA A 268 -16.68 -10.04 -1.37
N ALA A 269 -17.88 -10.52 -1.67
CA ALA A 269 -18.37 -11.80 -1.18
C ALA A 269 -17.53 -12.97 -1.72
N PHE A 270 -17.11 -12.90 -2.99
CA PHE A 270 -16.29 -13.94 -3.61
C PHE A 270 -14.81 -13.77 -3.27
N THR A 271 -14.32 -12.52 -3.24
CA THR A 271 -12.92 -12.24 -2.87
C THR A 271 -12.60 -12.72 -1.45
N THR A 272 -13.59 -12.80 -0.55
CA THR A 272 -13.40 -13.34 0.80
C THR A 272 -12.74 -14.74 0.81
N ILE A 273 -13.02 -15.60 -0.19
CA ILE A 273 -12.44 -16.94 -0.29
C ILE A 273 -11.38 -17.01 -1.40
N THR A 274 -11.64 -16.43 -2.57
CA THR A 274 -10.72 -16.55 -3.72
C THR A 274 -9.42 -15.79 -3.48
N PHE A 275 -9.46 -14.67 -2.74
CA PHE A 275 -8.26 -13.87 -2.47
C PHE A 275 -7.24 -14.61 -1.59
N PRO A 276 -7.60 -15.13 -0.40
CA PRO A 276 -6.69 -15.95 0.40
C PRO A 276 -6.23 -17.22 -0.31
N PHE A 277 -7.08 -17.83 -1.16
CA PHE A 277 -6.72 -19.03 -1.92
C PHE A 277 -5.66 -18.76 -2.99
N LEU A 278 -5.80 -17.70 -3.80
CA LEU A 278 -4.76 -17.35 -4.78
C LEU A 278 -3.45 -16.94 -4.09
N PHE A 279 -3.55 -16.32 -2.92
CA PHE A 279 -2.39 -16.00 -2.09
C PHE A 279 -1.67 -17.25 -1.64
N SER A 280 -2.38 -18.28 -1.18
CA SER A 280 -1.74 -19.51 -0.70
C SER A 280 -1.03 -20.30 -1.80
N VAL A 281 -1.47 -20.19 -3.05
CA VAL A 281 -0.79 -20.83 -4.19
C VAL A 281 0.58 -20.20 -4.44
N MET A 282 0.68 -18.87 -4.29
CA MET A 282 1.94 -18.11 -4.36
C MET A 282 2.80 -18.33 -3.10
N PHE A 283 2.19 -18.28 -1.93
CA PHE A 283 2.82 -18.38 -0.62
C PHE A 283 2.59 -19.75 0.02
N GLY A 284 2.94 -20.80 -0.72
CA GLY A 284 2.67 -22.19 -0.33
C GLY A 284 3.80 -22.80 0.48
N ASP A 285 3.91 -22.46 1.77
CA ASP A 285 4.82 -23.10 2.73
C ASP A 285 4.07 -23.31 4.05
N LEU A 286 4.08 -24.54 4.57
CA LEU A 286 3.38 -24.89 5.79
C LEU A 286 3.95 -24.15 7.02
N GLY A 287 5.27 -24.00 7.09
CA GLY A 287 5.97 -23.36 8.21
C GLY A 287 5.69 -21.85 8.25
N HIS A 288 5.85 -21.17 7.12
CA HIS A 288 5.51 -19.74 7.02
C HIS A 288 4.01 -19.48 7.25
N GLY A 289 3.15 -20.35 6.71
CA GLY A 289 1.70 -20.27 6.92
C GLY A 289 1.31 -20.33 8.40
N ILE A 290 1.95 -21.20 9.19
CA ILE A 290 1.74 -21.28 10.65
C ILE A 290 2.14 -19.98 11.33
N ILE A 291 3.28 -19.37 10.96
CA ILE A 291 3.72 -18.09 11.54
C ILE A 291 2.70 -16.98 11.29
N VAL A 292 2.23 -16.86 10.04
CA VAL A 292 1.21 -15.88 9.64
C VAL A 292 -0.11 -16.13 10.38
N PHE A 293 -0.53 -17.40 10.47
CA PHE A 293 -1.74 -17.79 11.19
C PHE A 293 -1.68 -17.46 12.68
N LEU A 294 -0.56 -17.75 13.35
CA LEU A 294 -0.37 -17.44 14.77
C LEU A 294 -0.36 -15.92 15.01
N PHE A 295 0.30 -15.15 14.17
CA PHE A 295 0.31 -13.69 14.25
C PHE A 295 -1.09 -13.09 14.05
N ALA A 296 -1.84 -13.57 13.06
CA ALA A 296 -3.21 -13.14 12.83
C ALA A 296 -4.17 -13.56 13.95
N GLY A 297 -4.02 -14.78 14.46
CA GLY A 297 -4.76 -15.29 15.61
C GLY A 297 -4.53 -14.44 16.85
N TRP A 298 -3.28 -14.06 17.12
CA TRP A 298 -2.93 -13.14 18.21
C TRP A 298 -3.63 -11.77 18.06
N MET A 299 -3.64 -11.17 16.85
CA MET A 299 -4.36 -9.91 16.61
C MET A 299 -5.87 -10.04 16.81
N CYS A 300 -6.47 -11.17 16.41
CA CYS A 300 -7.90 -11.41 16.57
C CYS A 300 -8.31 -11.60 18.04
N LEU A 301 -7.49 -12.32 18.83
CA LEU A 301 -7.76 -12.56 20.25
C LEU A 301 -7.68 -11.27 21.09
N PHE A 302 -6.75 -10.37 20.78
CA PHE A 302 -6.52 -9.13 21.54
C PHE A 302 -7.24 -7.89 20.98
N GLU A 303 -8.32 -8.04 20.20
CA GLU A 303 -8.99 -6.94 19.48
C GLU A 303 -9.38 -5.75 20.38
N LYS A 304 -9.89 -6.01 21.59
CA LYS A 304 -10.40 -4.96 22.51
C LYS A 304 -9.28 -4.11 23.11
N LYS A 305 -8.10 -4.69 23.31
CA LYS A 305 -6.93 -3.98 23.85
C LYS A 305 -6.26 -3.15 22.76
N LEU A 306 -6.09 -3.73 21.57
CA LEU A 306 -5.44 -3.09 20.43
C LEU A 306 -6.23 -1.89 19.91
N LYS A 307 -7.56 -1.98 19.80
CA LYS A 307 -8.41 -0.90 19.30
C LYS A 307 -8.39 0.39 20.15
N LYS A 308 -7.97 0.31 21.42
CA LYS A 308 -7.89 1.48 22.32
C LYS A 308 -6.66 2.34 22.06
N ASN A 309 -5.58 1.73 21.57
CA ASN A 309 -4.34 2.44 21.30
C ASN A 309 -4.29 2.77 19.80
N LYS A 310 -4.16 4.06 19.47
CA LYS A 310 -3.84 4.46 18.10
C LYS A 310 -2.36 4.18 17.88
N TRP A 311 -2.05 3.14 17.12
CA TRP A 311 -0.69 2.88 16.66
C TRP A 311 -0.51 3.61 15.33
N GLY A 312 0.72 3.68 14.80
CA GLY A 312 0.98 4.38 13.54
C GLY A 312 0.14 3.83 12.37
N GLU A 313 0.05 4.59 11.29
CA GLU A 313 -0.84 4.30 10.14
C GLU A 313 -0.67 2.88 9.57
N ILE A 314 0.57 2.39 9.51
CA ILE A 314 0.88 1.03 9.04
C ILE A 314 0.16 -0.01 9.90
N TRP A 315 0.19 0.15 11.23
CA TRP A 315 -0.46 -0.81 12.12
C TRP A 315 -1.98 -0.78 11.98
N ASP A 316 -2.58 0.40 11.79
CA ASP A 316 -4.02 0.52 11.59
C ASP A 316 -4.49 -0.20 10.32
N ILE A 317 -3.70 -0.15 9.23
CA ILE A 317 -3.96 -0.92 8.01
C ILE A 317 -3.88 -2.43 8.28
N PHE A 318 -2.82 -2.90 8.94
CA PHE A 318 -2.67 -4.32 9.29
C PHE A 318 -3.79 -4.82 10.22
N PHE A 319 -4.20 -4.00 11.20
CA PHE A 319 -5.27 -4.31 12.13
C PHE A 319 -6.66 -4.33 11.47
N GLY A 320 -6.89 -3.44 10.50
CA GLY A 320 -8.07 -3.44 9.64
C GLY A 320 -8.19 -4.75 8.83
N GLY A 321 -7.06 -5.26 8.33
CA GLY A 321 -6.96 -6.49 7.55
C GLY A 321 -6.84 -7.80 8.35
N ARG A 322 -7.04 -7.82 9.67
CA ARG A 322 -6.73 -8.99 10.52
C ARG A 322 -7.38 -10.32 10.08
N TYR A 323 -8.63 -10.28 9.62
CA TYR A 323 -9.33 -11.48 9.16
C TYR A 323 -8.84 -11.96 7.78
N ILE A 324 -8.34 -11.05 6.95
CA ILE A 324 -7.74 -11.38 5.66
C ILE A 324 -6.44 -12.17 5.90
N ILE A 325 -5.58 -11.66 6.78
CA ILE A 325 -4.32 -12.31 7.15
C ILE A 325 -4.57 -13.67 7.81
N LEU A 326 -5.61 -13.78 8.64
CA LEU A 326 -6.00 -15.05 9.26
C LEU A 326 -6.36 -16.11 8.20
N LEU A 327 -7.22 -15.76 7.25
CA LEU A 327 -7.59 -16.67 6.16
C LEU A 327 -6.40 -17.01 5.27
N MET A 328 -5.55 -16.03 4.95
CA MET A 328 -4.32 -16.24 4.18
C MET A 328 -3.40 -17.26 4.86
N GLY A 329 -3.25 -17.20 6.19
CA GLY A 329 -2.50 -18.19 6.97
C GLY A 329 -3.10 -19.60 6.87
N ILE A 330 -4.41 -19.74 7.05
CA ILE A 330 -5.10 -21.05 6.96
C ILE A 330 -4.95 -21.67 5.57
N PHE A 331 -5.19 -20.88 4.52
CA PHE A 331 -5.05 -21.37 3.14
C PHE A 331 -3.58 -21.64 2.77
N SER A 332 -2.63 -20.85 3.28
CA SER A 332 -1.19 -21.09 3.11
C SER A 332 -0.76 -22.41 3.75
N MET A 333 -1.27 -22.74 4.94
CA MET A 333 -1.05 -24.06 5.54
C MET A 333 -1.61 -25.20 4.67
N TYR A 334 -2.81 -25.02 4.11
CA TYR A 334 -3.41 -26.00 3.21
C TYR A 334 -2.57 -26.22 1.93
N SER A 335 -2.17 -25.15 1.26
CA SER A 335 -1.35 -25.24 0.04
C SER A 335 0.08 -25.72 0.33
N GLY A 336 0.65 -25.36 1.48
CA GLY A 336 1.96 -25.86 1.93
C GLY A 336 1.95 -27.37 2.17
N LEU A 337 0.86 -27.91 2.72
CA LEU A 337 0.67 -29.35 2.86
C LEU A 337 0.52 -30.05 1.49
N LEU A 338 -0.17 -29.42 0.53
CA LEU A 338 -0.28 -29.94 -0.85
C LEU A 338 1.06 -29.90 -1.60
N TYR A 339 1.87 -28.87 -1.42
CA TYR A 339 3.23 -28.83 -1.98
C TYR A 339 4.21 -29.71 -1.21
N ASN A 340 3.83 -30.18 -0.03
CA ASN A 340 4.66 -30.96 0.88
C ASN A 340 5.99 -30.24 1.19
N ASP A 341 5.89 -28.95 1.53
CA ASP A 341 7.03 -28.09 1.86
C ASP A 341 6.82 -27.39 3.22
N ILE A 342 7.76 -27.61 4.14
CA ILE A 342 7.87 -26.95 5.44
C ILE A 342 9.29 -26.38 5.61
N PHE A 343 9.43 -25.06 5.56
CA PHE A 343 10.74 -24.39 5.63
C PHE A 343 11.79 -25.03 4.69
N SER A 344 11.42 -25.38 3.45
CA SER A 344 12.24 -26.09 2.45
C SER A 344 12.52 -27.58 2.74
N LEU A 345 11.77 -28.22 3.62
CA LEU A 345 11.86 -29.67 3.88
C LEU A 345 10.55 -30.36 3.53
N SER A 346 10.62 -31.65 3.18
CA SER A 346 9.43 -32.46 2.88
C SER A 346 9.05 -33.35 4.06
N LEU A 347 7.75 -33.58 4.25
CA LEU A 347 7.22 -34.48 5.27
C LEU A 347 6.93 -35.86 4.67
N ASN A 348 7.51 -36.92 5.23
CA ASN A 348 7.20 -38.30 4.85
C ASN A 348 6.07 -38.87 5.72
N ILE A 349 4.82 -38.59 5.35
CA ILE A 349 3.63 -38.98 6.13
C ILE A 349 3.07 -40.34 5.69
N PHE A 350 2.94 -40.57 4.38
CA PHE A 350 2.25 -41.75 3.82
C PHE A 350 3.18 -42.81 3.22
N GLY A 351 4.51 -42.60 3.30
CA GLY A 351 5.50 -43.38 2.57
C GLY A 351 5.60 -42.97 1.09
N SER A 352 6.80 -43.02 0.53
CA SER A 352 7.03 -42.66 -0.88
C SER A 352 6.47 -43.73 -1.83
N GLY A 353 5.93 -43.30 -2.97
CA GLY A 353 5.55 -44.17 -4.07
C GLY A 353 6.75 -44.66 -4.89
N TRP A 354 7.93 -44.10 -4.62
CA TRP A 354 9.19 -44.48 -5.25
C TRP A 354 9.98 -45.44 -4.37
N THR A 355 10.61 -46.43 -5.00
CA THR A 355 11.49 -47.37 -4.33
C THR A 355 12.81 -47.52 -5.05
N MET A 356 13.89 -47.53 -4.28
CA MET A 356 15.20 -47.88 -4.78
C MET A 356 15.39 -49.41 -4.74
N ASN A 357 14.84 -50.10 -5.73
CA ASN A 357 15.03 -51.55 -5.90
C ASN A 357 16.35 -51.82 -6.65
N ILE A 358 17.48 -51.53 -6.01
CA ILE A 358 18.80 -51.89 -6.54
C ILE A 358 19.35 -53.03 -5.67
N PRO A 359 19.71 -54.19 -6.26
CA PRO A 359 20.38 -55.26 -5.52
C PRO A 359 21.67 -54.73 -4.89
N SER A 360 21.83 -54.92 -3.58
CA SER A 360 23.01 -54.53 -2.80
C SER A 360 24.33 -55.10 -3.33
N ALA A 361 24.28 -56.09 -4.23
CA ALA A 361 25.43 -56.66 -4.93
C ALA A 361 26.11 -55.71 -5.92
N ASN A 362 25.42 -54.69 -6.45
CA ASN A 362 26.00 -53.68 -7.36
C ASN A 362 26.49 -52.41 -6.63
N LEU A 363 26.30 -52.30 -5.31
CA LEU A 363 26.71 -51.14 -4.50
C LEU A 363 28.16 -51.20 -4.00
N THR A 364 28.93 -52.25 -4.34
CA THR A 364 30.33 -52.42 -3.91
C THR A 364 31.34 -51.75 -4.85
N GLY A 365 30.90 -51.15 -5.96
CA GLY A 365 31.73 -50.31 -6.83
C GLY A 365 31.78 -48.85 -6.37
N ASN A 366 32.75 -48.11 -6.90
CA ASN A 366 33.09 -46.69 -6.66
C ASN A 366 31.94 -45.69 -7.01
N TYR A 367 30.73 -45.91 -6.50
CA TYR A 367 29.51 -45.17 -6.82
C TYR A 367 29.20 -44.06 -5.80
N SER A 368 30.14 -43.69 -4.93
CA SER A 368 29.97 -42.58 -3.99
C SER A 368 29.75 -41.22 -4.68
N GLU A 369 29.96 -41.12 -5.99
CA GLU A 369 29.81 -39.88 -6.79
C GLU A 369 28.93 -40.02 -8.04
N ALA A 370 28.34 -41.20 -8.32
CA ALA A 370 27.56 -41.40 -9.55
C ALA A 370 26.10 -40.97 -9.36
N LYS A 371 25.65 -40.00 -10.16
CA LYS A 371 24.22 -39.61 -10.23
C LYS A 371 23.42 -40.77 -10.81
N LEU A 372 22.56 -41.37 -9.98
CA LEU A 372 21.67 -42.45 -10.37
C LEU A 372 20.32 -41.86 -10.86
N MET A 373 19.90 -42.25 -12.05
CA MET A 373 18.54 -41.96 -12.55
C MET A 373 17.65 -43.19 -12.33
N LEU A 374 16.58 -43.03 -11.58
CA LEU A 374 15.56 -44.08 -11.39
C LEU A 374 14.65 -44.11 -12.62
N ASP A 375 14.64 -45.22 -13.35
CA ASP A 375 13.71 -45.40 -14.47
C ASP A 375 12.31 -45.76 -13.92
N PRO A 376 11.27 -44.96 -14.20
CA PRO A 376 9.91 -45.26 -13.76
C PRO A 376 9.34 -46.54 -14.38
N ALA A 377 9.85 -46.98 -15.54
CA ALA A 377 9.35 -48.15 -16.29
C ALA A 377 10.02 -49.48 -15.89
N GLU A 378 11.17 -49.43 -15.19
CA GLU A 378 11.94 -50.60 -14.76
C GLU A 378 11.85 -50.84 -13.23
N GLY A 379 10.70 -50.50 -12.62
CA GLY A 379 10.39 -50.83 -11.23
C GLY A 379 10.85 -49.81 -10.17
N GLY A 380 11.29 -48.62 -10.59
CA GLY A 380 11.58 -47.51 -9.68
C GLY A 380 10.34 -46.86 -9.05
N TYR A 381 9.17 -47.02 -9.69
CA TYR A 381 7.89 -46.49 -9.24
C TYR A 381 6.90 -47.62 -8.93
N ARG A 382 6.24 -47.58 -7.77
CA ARG A 382 5.30 -48.62 -7.32
C ARG A 382 3.94 -48.58 -8.03
N GLY A 383 3.70 -47.61 -8.93
CA GLY A 383 2.43 -47.46 -9.65
C GLY A 383 1.33 -46.74 -8.86
N ASN A 384 1.52 -46.47 -7.57
CA ASN A 384 0.55 -45.78 -6.73
C ASN A 384 0.91 -44.29 -6.56
N PRO A 385 0.03 -43.34 -6.91
CA PRO A 385 0.26 -41.92 -6.64
C PRO A 385 0.25 -41.65 -5.13
N TYR A 386 1.02 -40.64 -4.70
CA TYR A 386 1.05 -40.22 -3.30
C TYR A 386 -0.32 -39.67 -2.89
N TYR A 387 -0.85 -40.11 -1.75
CA TYR A 387 -2.24 -39.84 -1.35
C TYR A 387 -2.57 -38.35 -1.18
N MET A 388 -1.60 -37.53 -0.77
CA MET A 388 -1.83 -36.10 -0.53
C MET A 388 -0.61 -35.27 -0.90
N GLY A 389 -0.72 -34.48 -1.97
CA GLY A 389 0.32 -33.54 -2.37
C GLY A 389 1.46 -34.19 -3.18
N ILE A 390 2.64 -33.59 -3.09
CA ILE A 390 3.83 -34.03 -3.86
C ILE A 390 4.63 -35.06 -3.05
N ASP A 391 5.14 -36.10 -3.74
CA ASP A 391 5.95 -37.15 -3.11
C ASP A 391 7.22 -36.55 -2.44
N PRO A 392 7.51 -36.91 -1.17
CA PRO A 392 8.67 -36.41 -0.45
C PRO A 392 10.02 -36.66 -1.14
N LEU A 393 10.16 -37.73 -1.94
CA LEU A 393 11.43 -38.09 -2.56
C LEU A 393 11.94 -36.99 -3.52
N TRP A 394 11.03 -36.21 -4.11
CA TRP A 394 11.38 -35.11 -5.00
C TRP A 394 12.22 -34.03 -4.32
N GLN A 395 12.19 -33.90 -2.99
CA GLN A 395 13.02 -32.92 -2.28
C GLN A 395 14.52 -33.27 -2.32
N SER A 396 14.85 -34.55 -2.40
CA SER A 396 16.23 -35.04 -2.49
C SER A 396 16.72 -35.23 -3.92
N ALA A 397 15.86 -35.06 -4.92
CA ALA A 397 16.19 -35.31 -6.31
C ALA A 397 16.83 -34.10 -7.01
N ASP A 398 17.89 -34.33 -7.80
CA ASP A 398 18.56 -33.29 -8.60
C ASP A 398 17.63 -32.63 -9.63
N ASN A 399 16.66 -33.38 -10.16
CA ASN A 399 15.72 -32.93 -11.19
C ASN A 399 14.40 -32.33 -10.63
N LYS A 400 14.36 -32.03 -9.32
CA LYS A 400 13.22 -31.39 -8.63
C LYS A 400 12.68 -30.16 -9.37
N ILE A 401 13.58 -29.26 -9.78
CA ILE A 401 13.19 -27.96 -10.36
C ILE A 401 12.45 -28.17 -11.69
N ILE A 402 12.90 -29.11 -12.52
CA ILE A 402 12.28 -29.40 -13.82
C ILE A 402 10.85 -29.91 -13.63
N PHE A 403 10.66 -30.83 -12.68
CA PHE A 403 9.35 -31.37 -12.35
C PHE A 403 8.40 -30.29 -11.77
N LEU A 404 8.84 -29.58 -10.73
CA LEU A 404 8.03 -28.55 -10.07
C LEU A 404 7.68 -27.39 -11.00
N ASN A 405 8.58 -27.00 -11.89
CA ASN A 405 8.33 -25.96 -12.88
C ASN A 405 7.16 -26.36 -13.81
N SER A 406 7.23 -27.55 -14.40
CA SER A 406 6.17 -28.07 -15.27
C SER A 406 4.83 -28.19 -14.55
N PHE A 407 4.83 -28.68 -13.31
CA PHE A 407 3.62 -28.82 -12.48
C PHE A 407 2.99 -27.46 -12.13
N LYS A 408 3.77 -26.55 -11.52
CA LYS A 408 3.26 -25.26 -11.04
C LYS A 408 2.81 -24.35 -12.18
N MET A 409 3.51 -24.37 -13.32
CA MET A 409 3.09 -23.62 -14.52
C MET A 409 1.71 -24.08 -15.03
N LYS A 410 1.49 -25.40 -15.13
CA LYS A 410 0.19 -25.96 -15.54
C LYS A 410 -0.91 -25.68 -14.52
N LEU A 411 -0.62 -25.80 -13.23
CA LEU A 411 -1.56 -25.47 -12.15
C LEU A 411 -2.03 -24.02 -12.24
N SER A 412 -1.11 -23.08 -12.45
CA SER A 412 -1.41 -21.65 -12.63
C SER A 412 -2.38 -21.40 -13.79
N ILE A 413 -2.17 -22.05 -14.93
CA ILE A 413 -3.06 -21.95 -16.11
C ILE A 413 -4.46 -22.51 -15.81
N ILE A 414 -4.55 -23.66 -15.13
CA ILE A 414 -5.85 -24.26 -14.78
C ILE A 414 -6.64 -23.31 -13.87
N ILE A 415 -5.99 -22.77 -12.83
CA ILE A 415 -6.59 -21.80 -11.93
C ILE A 415 -7.01 -20.54 -12.68
N ALA A 416 -6.20 -20.05 -13.61
CA ALA A 416 -6.50 -18.87 -14.43
C ALA A 416 -7.82 -19.02 -15.18
N VAL A 417 -7.97 -20.10 -15.94
CA VAL A 417 -9.15 -20.32 -16.78
C VAL A 417 -10.39 -20.52 -15.92
N VAL A 418 -10.31 -21.29 -14.84
CA VAL A 418 -11.44 -21.49 -13.91
C VAL A 418 -11.86 -20.16 -13.28
N HIS A 419 -10.92 -19.35 -12.81
CA HIS A 419 -11.22 -18.07 -12.17
C HIS A 419 -11.79 -17.03 -13.14
N MET A 420 -11.28 -16.96 -14.38
CA MET A 420 -11.82 -16.06 -15.41
C MET A 420 -13.20 -16.49 -15.91
N VAL A 421 -13.42 -17.80 -16.14
CA VAL A 421 -14.74 -18.34 -16.48
C VAL A 421 -15.75 -18.00 -15.40
N PHE A 422 -15.36 -18.15 -14.13
CA PHE A 422 -16.19 -17.77 -12.99
C PHE A 422 -16.52 -16.27 -13.00
N GLY A 423 -15.54 -15.39 -13.26
CA GLY A 423 -15.77 -13.94 -13.37
C GLY A 423 -16.76 -13.57 -14.48
N ILE A 424 -16.64 -14.16 -15.67
CA ILE A 424 -17.60 -13.91 -16.77
C ILE A 424 -18.99 -14.46 -16.43
N ALA A 425 -19.09 -15.60 -15.74
CA ALA A 425 -20.37 -16.16 -15.31
C ALA A 425 -21.14 -15.21 -14.36
N LEU A 426 -20.44 -14.43 -13.52
CA LEU A 426 -21.07 -13.42 -12.65
C LEU A 426 -21.75 -12.29 -13.43
N SER A 427 -21.26 -11.97 -14.64
CA SER A 427 -21.91 -10.96 -15.49
C SER A 427 -23.35 -11.34 -15.88
N ILE A 428 -23.67 -12.64 -15.96
CA ILE A 428 -25.03 -13.13 -16.23
C ILE A 428 -25.99 -12.67 -15.14
N VAL A 429 -25.55 -12.77 -13.88
CA VAL A 429 -26.38 -12.38 -12.72
C VAL A 429 -26.74 -10.90 -12.80
N ASN A 430 -25.77 -10.06 -13.18
CA ASN A 430 -25.99 -8.63 -13.43
C ASN A 430 -27.01 -8.40 -14.56
N TYR A 431 -26.86 -9.06 -15.71
CA TYR A 431 -27.78 -8.88 -16.84
C TYR A 431 -29.20 -9.36 -16.55
N VAL A 432 -29.36 -10.47 -15.82
CA VAL A 432 -30.67 -10.98 -15.39
C VAL A 432 -31.33 -10.02 -14.42
N HIS A 433 -30.58 -9.53 -13.43
CA HIS A 433 -31.10 -8.62 -12.41
C HIS A 433 -31.47 -7.24 -12.96
N LEU A 434 -30.65 -6.68 -13.87
CA LEU A 434 -30.93 -5.43 -14.57
C LEU A 434 -31.94 -5.59 -15.74
N LYS A 435 -32.49 -6.80 -15.94
CA LYS A 435 -33.46 -7.15 -16.99
C LYS A 435 -32.98 -6.85 -18.43
N LYS A 436 -31.66 -6.81 -18.67
CA LYS A 436 -31.05 -6.58 -19.99
C LYS A 436 -30.82 -7.90 -20.73
N LYS A 437 -31.90 -8.58 -21.12
CA LYS A 437 -31.86 -9.92 -21.75
C LYS A 437 -31.03 -9.98 -23.04
N ILE A 438 -30.98 -8.88 -23.81
CA ILE A 438 -30.25 -8.82 -25.07
C ILE A 438 -28.72 -8.91 -24.88
N ASN A 439 -28.18 -8.30 -23.83
CA ASN A 439 -26.74 -8.33 -23.54
C ASN A 439 -26.26 -9.75 -23.19
N ILE A 440 -27.15 -10.62 -22.70
CA ILE A 440 -26.82 -12.02 -22.43
C ILE A 440 -26.46 -12.74 -23.74
N LEU A 441 -27.28 -12.55 -24.78
CA LEU A 441 -27.05 -13.21 -26.07
C LEU A 441 -25.89 -12.57 -26.85
N LEU A 442 -25.77 -11.24 -26.80
CA LEU A 442 -24.85 -10.49 -27.66
C LEU A 442 -23.47 -10.24 -27.07
N ASP A 443 -23.36 -10.06 -25.75
CA ASP A 443 -22.07 -9.80 -25.07
C ASP A 443 -21.57 -11.07 -24.37
N PHE A 444 -22.38 -11.70 -23.51
CA PHE A 444 -21.93 -12.84 -22.69
C PHE A 444 -21.63 -14.11 -23.50
N VAL A 445 -22.52 -14.54 -24.40
CA VAL A 445 -22.34 -15.79 -25.16
C VAL A 445 -21.06 -15.77 -26.02
N PRO A 446 -20.77 -14.73 -26.83
CA PRO A 446 -19.52 -14.68 -27.58
C PRO A 446 -18.29 -14.65 -26.67
N GLN A 447 -18.34 -13.92 -25.55
CA GLN A 447 -17.24 -13.83 -24.60
C GLN A 447 -16.88 -15.17 -23.97
N ILE A 448 -17.86 -15.88 -23.39
CA ILE A 448 -17.62 -17.16 -22.73
C ILE A 448 -17.16 -18.23 -23.72
N LEU A 449 -17.78 -18.26 -24.90
CA LEU A 449 -17.48 -19.25 -25.92
C LEU A 449 -16.07 -19.04 -26.49
N PHE A 450 -15.68 -17.78 -26.75
CA PHE A 450 -14.32 -17.44 -27.14
C PHE A 450 -13.27 -17.91 -26.12
N LEU A 451 -13.50 -17.66 -24.82
CA LEU A 451 -12.58 -18.07 -23.75
C LEU A 451 -12.48 -19.60 -23.62
N VAL A 452 -13.63 -20.29 -23.57
CA VAL A 452 -13.68 -21.75 -23.33
C VAL A 452 -13.12 -22.52 -24.52
N LEU A 453 -13.42 -22.12 -25.76
CA LEU A 453 -12.93 -22.84 -26.94
C LEU A 453 -11.41 -22.75 -27.11
N LEU A 454 -10.77 -21.64 -26.76
CA LEU A 454 -9.31 -21.51 -26.85
C LEU A 454 -8.62 -22.02 -25.58
N PHE A 455 -8.88 -21.38 -24.45
CA PHE A 455 -8.14 -21.63 -23.21
C PHE A 455 -8.73 -22.77 -22.38
N GLY A 456 -10.05 -22.97 -22.41
CA GLY A 456 -10.68 -24.17 -21.84
C GLY A 456 -10.21 -25.45 -22.53
N TYR A 457 -10.05 -25.42 -23.86
CA TYR A 457 -9.45 -26.53 -24.61
C TYR A 457 -7.98 -26.77 -24.24
N MET A 458 -7.19 -25.71 -24.02
CA MET A 458 -5.82 -25.87 -23.50
C MET A 458 -5.79 -26.58 -22.14
N VAL A 459 -6.71 -26.23 -21.23
CA VAL A 459 -6.86 -26.93 -19.94
C VAL A 459 -7.25 -28.40 -20.14
N PHE A 460 -8.21 -28.67 -21.03
CA PHE A 460 -8.59 -30.03 -21.39
C PHE A 460 -7.38 -30.85 -21.88
N MET A 461 -6.53 -30.28 -22.76
CA MET A 461 -5.32 -30.96 -23.23
C MET A 461 -4.32 -31.26 -22.10
N VAL A 462 -4.17 -30.35 -21.13
CA VAL A 462 -3.31 -30.59 -19.95
C VAL A 462 -3.83 -31.75 -19.12
N VAL A 463 -5.12 -31.77 -18.82
CA VAL A 463 -5.74 -32.83 -18.00
C VAL A 463 -5.72 -34.16 -18.74
N TYR A 464 -6.05 -34.18 -20.04
CA TYR A 464 -5.98 -35.38 -20.86
C TYR A 464 -4.56 -35.97 -20.89
N LYS A 465 -3.54 -35.11 -21.03
CA LYS A 465 -2.13 -35.55 -20.98
C LYS A 465 -1.76 -36.24 -19.67
N TYR A 466 -2.34 -35.84 -18.53
CA TYR A 466 -2.08 -36.48 -17.24
C TYR A 466 -2.66 -37.89 -17.14
N PHE A 467 -3.73 -38.20 -17.87
CA PHE A 467 -4.35 -39.53 -17.86
C PHE A 467 -3.85 -40.45 -18.97
N ALA A 468 -3.49 -39.90 -20.14
CA ALA A 468 -3.23 -40.69 -21.34
C ALA A 468 -1.79 -41.19 -21.49
N PHE A 469 -0.79 -40.51 -20.93
CA PHE A 469 0.62 -40.87 -21.10
C PHE A 469 1.23 -41.39 -19.80
N GLY A 470 1.80 -42.60 -19.86
CA GLY A 470 2.41 -43.27 -18.72
C GLY A 470 3.79 -43.86 -19.02
N PRO A 471 4.57 -44.22 -17.99
CA PRO A 471 5.82 -44.97 -18.14
C PRO A 471 5.52 -46.47 -18.31
N TYR A 472 5.43 -46.93 -19.56
CA TYR A 472 5.28 -48.36 -19.88
C TYR A 472 6.64 -49.05 -20.01
N SER A 473 6.77 -50.25 -19.45
CA SER A 473 8.00 -51.04 -19.51
C SER A 473 8.24 -51.62 -20.91
N LYS A 474 9.51 -51.85 -21.27
CA LYS A 474 9.86 -52.54 -22.54
C LYS A 474 9.21 -53.93 -22.64
N LYS A 475 8.94 -54.58 -21.51
CA LYS A 475 8.22 -55.86 -21.44
C LYS A 475 6.73 -55.68 -21.73
N GLU A 476 6.08 -54.69 -21.12
CA GLU A 476 4.66 -54.38 -21.36
C GLU A 476 4.38 -53.94 -22.80
N ILE A 477 5.32 -53.17 -23.40
CA ILE A 477 5.25 -52.77 -24.81
C ILE A 477 5.48 -53.95 -25.76
N ALA A 478 6.22 -54.99 -25.33
CA ALA A 478 6.41 -56.21 -26.10
C ALA A 478 5.17 -57.12 -26.03
N ASP A 479 4.45 -57.12 -24.91
CA ASP A 479 3.24 -57.91 -24.69
C ASP A 479 2.01 -57.29 -25.37
N ASP A 480 1.90 -55.94 -25.42
CA ASP A 480 0.86 -55.24 -26.19
C ASP A 480 1.45 -54.04 -26.98
N PRO A 481 1.66 -54.20 -28.31
CA PRO A 481 2.22 -53.16 -29.17
C PRO A 481 1.38 -51.89 -29.27
N SER A 482 0.10 -51.92 -28.88
CA SER A 482 -0.81 -50.77 -28.95
C SER A 482 -0.49 -49.68 -27.91
N LEU A 483 0.31 -49.99 -26.88
CA LEU A 483 0.77 -49.05 -25.85
C LEU A 483 1.97 -48.19 -26.30
N LYS A 484 2.68 -48.60 -27.37
CA LYS A 484 3.88 -47.91 -27.87
C LYS A 484 3.68 -46.41 -28.18
N PRO A 485 2.54 -45.95 -28.76
CA PRO A 485 2.28 -44.53 -29.03
C PRO A 485 2.02 -43.70 -27.77
N TRP A 486 1.68 -44.33 -26.64
CA TRP A 486 1.32 -43.70 -25.37
C TRP A 486 2.50 -43.63 -24.38
N GLY A 487 3.68 -44.08 -24.81
CA GLY A 487 4.91 -44.05 -24.01
C GLY A 487 5.51 -42.65 -23.81
N THR A 488 6.43 -42.54 -22.86
CA THR A 488 7.09 -41.29 -22.44
C THR A 488 7.77 -40.51 -23.58
N LYS A 489 8.31 -41.22 -24.57
CA LYS A 489 8.98 -40.62 -25.75
C LYS A 489 8.00 -39.90 -26.70
N CYS A 490 6.75 -40.34 -26.75
CA CYS A 490 5.74 -39.83 -27.66
C CYS A 490 4.86 -38.74 -27.03
N ALA A 491 5.12 -38.32 -25.78
CA ALA A 491 4.29 -37.35 -25.08
C ALA A 491 4.44 -35.94 -25.68
N PRO A 492 3.41 -35.38 -26.35
CA PRO A 492 3.52 -34.11 -27.06
C PRO A 492 3.60 -32.92 -26.09
N SER A 493 4.19 -31.82 -26.55
CA SER A 493 4.20 -30.56 -25.79
C SER A 493 2.89 -29.79 -26.04
N VAL A 494 2.19 -29.47 -24.94
CA VAL A 494 0.88 -28.79 -25.00
C VAL A 494 1.03 -27.38 -25.61
N LEU A 495 2.12 -26.67 -25.29
CA LEU A 495 2.38 -25.33 -25.79
C LEU A 495 2.55 -25.30 -27.31
N ILE A 496 3.37 -26.20 -27.89
CA ILE A 496 3.58 -26.24 -29.34
C ILE A 496 2.30 -26.69 -30.05
N SER A 497 1.58 -27.66 -29.48
CA SER A 497 0.28 -28.09 -30.02
C SER A 497 -0.76 -26.94 -30.03
N PHE A 498 -0.71 -26.05 -29.04
CA PHE A 498 -1.56 -24.85 -28.99
C PHE A 498 -1.10 -23.76 -29.96
N ILE A 499 0.20 -23.52 -30.10
CA ILE A 499 0.75 -22.59 -31.09
C ILE A 499 0.38 -23.05 -32.51
N ASN A 500 0.56 -24.34 -32.81
CA ASN A 500 0.22 -24.92 -34.10
C ASN A 500 -1.28 -24.86 -34.39
N MET A 501 -2.13 -24.99 -33.36
CA MET A 501 -3.57 -24.78 -33.49
C MET A 501 -3.88 -23.36 -33.98
N VAL A 502 -3.27 -22.32 -33.37
CA VAL A 502 -3.53 -20.92 -33.72
C VAL A 502 -2.92 -20.53 -35.07
N LEU A 503 -1.74 -21.06 -35.41
CA LEU A 503 -1.07 -20.83 -36.69
C LEU A 503 -1.58 -21.71 -37.84
N VAL A 504 -2.51 -22.63 -37.58
CA VAL A 504 -3.05 -23.60 -38.55
C VAL A 504 -1.91 -24.40 -39.22
N SER A 505 -0.93 -24.83 -38.42
CA SER A 505 0.20 -25.65 -38.86
C SER A 505 0.07 -27.09 -38.37
N ALA A 506 0.70 -28.03 -39.09
CA ALA A 506 0.75 -29.43 -38.68
C ALA A 506 1.75 -29.66 -37.54
N ASN A 507 1.47 -30.63 -36.66
CA ASN A 507 2.42 -31.05 -35.63
C ASN A 507 3.59 -31.83 -36.25
N ALA A 508 4.78 -31.73 -35.64
CA ALA A 508 5.97 -32.44 -36.10
C ALA A 508 5.80 -33.97 -36.01
N GLU A 509 6.17 -34.68 -37.08
CA GLU A 509 6.15 -36.14 -37.13
C GLU A 509 7.35 -36.71 -36.36
N VAL A 510 7.08 -37.51 -35.32
CA VAL A 510 8.10 -38.25 -34.58
C VAL A 510 7.99 -39.73 -34.96
N LYS A 511 9.10 -40.34 -35.39
CA LYS A 511 9.16 -41.77 -35.76
C LYS A 511 8.59 -42.65 -34.63
N ASP A 512 7.70 -43.57 -34.99
CA ASP A 512 6.98 -44.50 -34.10
C ASP A 512 5.94 -43.87 -33.14
N CYS A 513 5.54 -42.61 -33.32
CA CYS A 513 4.56 -41.93 -32.47
C CYS A 513 3.35 -41.40 -33.27
N ASN A 514 2.18 -41.34 -32.65
CA ASN A 514 1.01 -40.67 -33.23
C ASN A 514 1.23 -39.14 -33.25
N GLN A 515 0.92 -38.50 -34.38
CA GLN A 515 1.05 -37.04 -34.56
C GLN A 515 0.08 -36.24 -33.66
N TYR A 516 -1.01 -36.86 -33.22
CA TYR A 516 -2.06 -36.27 -32.42
C TYR A 516 -2.33 -37.09 -31.16
N MET A 517 -2.82 -36.41 -30.13
CA MET A 517 -3.02 -36.90 -28.77
C MET A 517 -4.27 -37.78 -28.61
N PHE A 518 -5.28 -37.56 -29.46
CA PHE A 518 -6.48 -38.39 -29.54
C PHE A 518 -7.00 -38.43 -30.98
N PRO A 519 -7.75 -39.48 -31.38
CA PRO A 519 -8.30 -39.57 -32.72
C PRO A 519 -9.30 -38.43 -32.98
N GLY A 520 -9.14 -37.71 -34.10
CA GLY A 520 -10.00 -36.58 -34.45
C GLY A 520 -9.58 -35.22 -33.85
N GLN A 521 -8.37 -35.08 -33.32
CA GLN A 521 -7.88 -33.81 -32.76
C GLN A 521 -7.84 -32.67 -33.79
N GLU A 522 -7.33 -32.93 -35.01
CA GLU A 522 -7.21 -31.91 -36.06
C GLU A 522 -8.55 -31.29 -36.49
N PRO A 523 -9.59 -32.07 -36.86
CA PRO A 523 -10.88 -31.49 -37.21
C PRO A 523 -11.53 -30.74 -36.04
N LEU A 524 -11.35 -31.22 -34.80
CA LEU A 524 -11.86 -30.53 -33.60
C LEU A 524 -11.17 -29.18 -33.37
N GLN A 525 -9.84 -29.15 -33.48
CA GLN A 525 -9.04 -27.92 -33.34
C GLN A 525 -9.41 -26.87 -34.38
N ARG A 526 -9.57 -27.28 -35.64
CA ARG A 526 -10.01 -26.39 -36.72
C ARG A 526 -11.43 -25.87 -36.47
N ALA A 527 -12.35 -26.73 -36.00
CA ALA A 527 -13.71 -26.30 -35.66
C ALA A 527 -13.72 -25.28 -34.52
N PHE A 528 -12.97 -25.52 -33.44
CA PHE A 528 -12.89 -24.58 -32.32
C PHE A 528 -12.28 -23.24 -32.70
N LEU A 529 -11.22 -23.23 -33.51
CA LEU A 529 -10.61 -21.99 -34.00
C LEU A 529 -11.59 -21.22 -34.89
N LEU A 530 -12.27 -21.90 -35.82
CA LEU A 530 -13.23 -21.26 -36.73
C LEU A 530 -14.37 -20.61 -35.96
N ILE A 531 -14.95 -21.33 -34.98
CA ILE A 531 -16.02 -20.78 -34.15
C ILE A 531 -15.50 -19.61 -33.31
N ALA A 532 -14.31 -19.70 -32.72
CA ALA A 532 -13.72 -18.60 -31.94
C ALA A 532 -13.49 -17.34 -32.79
N VAL A 533 -13.01 -17.48 -34.02
CA VAL A 533 -12.83 -16.35 -34.95
C VAL A 533 -14.18 -15.75 -35.37
N LEU A 534 -15.20 -16.58 -35.61
CA LEU A 534 -16.56 -16.12 -35.94
C LEU A 534 -17.19 -15.30 -34.81
N MET A 535 -16.87 -15.59 -33.55
CA MET A 535 -17.41 -14.85 -32.41
C MET A 535 -16.91 -13.40 -32.34
N VAL A 536 -15.75 -13.08 -32.91
CA VAL A 536 -15.18 -11.71 -32.85
C VAL A 536 -16.04 -10.71 -33.66
N PRO A 537 -16.38 -10.95 -34.95
CA PRO A 537 -17.33 -10.12 -35.67
C PRO A 537 -18.72 -10.06 -35.02
N ILE A 538 -19.19 -11.15 -34.43
CA ILE A 538 -20.50 -11.20 -33.75
C ILE A 538 -20.50 -10.25 -32.55
N LEU A 539 -19.47 -10.28 -31.70
CA LEU A 539 -19.35 -9.39 -30.55
C LEU A 539 -19.26 -7.91 -30.96
N LEU A 540 -18.58 -7.61 -32.07
CA LEU A 540 -18.40 -6.25 -32.56
C LEU A 540 -19.67 -5.65 -33.17
N LEU A 541 -20.35 -6.40 -34.06
CA LEU A 541 -21.43 -5.86 -34.89
C LEU A 541 -22.83 -6.08 -34.30
N ALA A 542 -23.04 -7.13 -33.50
CA ALA A 542 -24.40 -7.54 -33.18
C ALA A 542 -25.16 -6.51 -32.32
N LYS A 543 -24.51 -5.91 -31.33
CA LYS A 543 -25.15 -4.95 -30.40
C LYS A 543 -25.46 -3.59 -31.05
N PRO A 544 -24.52 -2.91 -31.75
CA PRO A 544 -24.83 -1.68 -32.46
C PRO A 544 -25.93 -1.88 -33.53
N MET A 545 -25.86 -2.98 -34.29
CA MET A 545 -26.86 -3.30 -35.31
C MET A 545 -28.24 -3.54 -34.71
N TYR A 546 -28.32 -4.24 -33.57
CA TYR A 546 -29.57 -4.45 -32.85
C TYR A 546 -30.20 -3.12 -32.39
N ILE A 547 -29.40 -2.22 -31.80
CA ILE A 547 -29.87 -0.91 -31.35
C ILE A 547 -30.39 -0.11 -32.55
N LYS A 548 -29.63 -0.04 -33.66
CA LYS A 548 -30.07 0.64 -34.89
C LYS A 548 -31.38 0.10 -35.45
N MET A 549 -31.56 -1.22 -35.49
CA MET A 549 -32.80 -1.85 -35.97
C MET A 549 -34.00 -1.53 -35.06
N THR A 550 -33.78 -1.45 -33.74
CA THR A 550 -34.82 -1.15 -32.76
C THR A 550 -35.23 0.33 -32.81
N THR A 551 -34.26 1.25 -32.88
CA THR A 551 -34.52 2.69 -33.04
C THR A 551 -35.24 2.98 -34.35
N ARG A 552 -34.90 2.28 -35.44
CA ARG A 552 -35.60 2.41 -36.74
C ARG A 552 -37.03 1.87 -36.69
N LYS A 553 -37.30 0.82 -35.91
CA LYS A 553 -38.68 0.32 -35.68
C LYS A 553 -39.53 1.25 -34.81
N GLN A 554 -38.94 1.95 -33.85
CA GLN A 554 -39.66 2.91 -32.99
C GLN A 554 -39.91 4.27 -33.66
N SER A 555 -39.16 4.62 -34.70
CA SER A 555 -39.26 5.91 -35.41
C SER A 555 -40.29 5.94 -36.57
N THR A 556 -41.26 5.02 -36.59
CA THR A 556 -42.37 5.01 -37.59
C THR A 556 -43.74 5.12 -36.87
N PRO A 557 -44.72 5.87 -37.40
CA PRO A 557 -45.03 7.27 -37.13
C PRO A 557 -45.98 7.48 -35.92
N HIS A 558 -45.47 7.95 -34.76
CA HIS A 558 -46.36 8.52 -33.73
C HIS A 558 -45.90 9.88 -33.18
N GLN A 559 -44.80 10.43 -33.69
CA GLN A 559 -44.21 11.69 -33.21
C GLN A 559 -44.27 12.84 -34.22
N ALA A 560 -44.76 12.61 -35.44
CA ALA A 560 -44.91 13.64 -36.47
C ALA A 560 -46.14 14.55 -36.27
N LEU A 561 -47.11 14.19 -35.41
CA LEU A 561 -48.35 14.96 -35.24
C LEU A 561 -48.28 16.04 -34.13
N LYS A 562 -47.22 16.08 -33.31
CA LYS A 562 -47.09 17.07 -32.23
C LYS A 562 -46.18 18.26 -32.56
N SER A 563 -45.37 18.17 -33.61
CA SER A 563 -44.41 19.23 -33.95
C SER A 563 -44.91 20.24 -34.98
N ALA A 564 -46.15 20.08 -35.49
CA ALA A 564 -46.71 20.96 -36.52
C ALA A 564 -47.72 22.00 -36.00
N SER A 565 -48.05 22.02 -34.68
CA SER A 565 -49.13 22.88 -34.16
C SER A 565 -48.70 24.06 -33.28
N ASN A 566 -47.42 24.31 -33.03
CA ASN A 566 -46.94 25.45 -32.24
C ASN A 566 -45.59 25.90 -32.81
N GLY A 567 -45.36 27.10 -33.34
CA GLY A 567 -46.18 28.28 -33.55
C GLY A 567 -45.29 29.28 -34.30
N GLY A 568 -45.89 30.08 -35.18
CA GLY A 568 -45.22 31.25 -35.74
C GLY A 568 -45.18 32.39 -34.73
N ALA A 569 -44.05 33.11 -34.68
CA ALA A 569 -43.97 34.56 -34.44
C ALA A 569 -42.50 34.99 -34.32
N ALA A 570 -42.07 35.85 -35.26
CA ALA A 570 -41.18 37.01 -35.12
C ALA A 570 -39.89 36.93 -34.26
N GLY A 571 -38.76 37.33 -34.88
CA GLY A 571 -37.66 37.98 -34.15
C GLY A 571 -36.28 37.87 -34.80
N ASN A 572 -35.97 38.78 -35.74
CA ASN A 572 -34.62 39.03 -36.27
C ASN A 572 -33.63 39.46 -35.16
N GLY A 573 -32.34 39.06 -35.27
CA GLY A 573 -31.29 39.64 -34.45
C GLY A 573 -29.88 39.03 -34.58
N ILE A 574 -29.16 39.40 -35.64
CA ILE A 574 -27.74 39.82 -35.69
C ILE A 574 -26.67 38.88 -35.09
N GLU A 575 -25.87 38.27 -35.98
CA GLU A 575 -24.49 37.86 -35.72
C GLU A 575 -23.57 39.09 -35.64
N MET A 576 -22.72 39.17 -34.61
CA MET A 576 -21.46 39.92 -34.69
C MET A 576 -20.37 39.28 -33.83
N THR A 577 -19.26 39.01 -34.48
CA THR A 577 -17.98 38.46 -34.00
C THR A 577 -17.25 39.38 -33.03
N GLY A 578 -16.54 38.80 -32.05
CA GLY A 578 -15.54 39.49 -31.23
C GLY A 578 -14.56 38.50 -30.59
N SER A 579 -13.31 38.54 -31.06
CA SER A 579 -12.15 37.75 -30.64
C SER A 579 -11.53 38.23 -29.32
N GLY A 580 -11.04 37.30 -28.49
CA GLY A 580 -10.16 37.58 -27.34
C GLY A 580 -9.66 36.29 -26.67
N GLU A 581 -8.34 36.16 -26.58
CA GLU A 581 -7.55 34.99 -26.21
C GLU A 581 -7.59 34.51 -24.74
N GLN A 582 -7.28 33.20 -24.59
CA GLN A 582 -6.55 32.52 -23.52
C GLN A 582 -7.14 32.38 -22.11
N GLY A 583 -7.39 31.10 -21.72
CA GLY A 583 -7.33 30.68 -20.31
C GLY A 583 -8.19 29.46 -19.94
N GLY A 584 -7.58 28.27 -19.91
CA GLY A 584 -7.93 27.18 -18.98
C GLY A 584 -9.30 26.49 -19.12
N HIS A 585 -9.38 25.40 -19.90
CA HIS A 585 -10.47 24.44 -19.79
C HIS A 585 -10.32 23.56 -18.54
N ALA A 586 -10.89 24.02 -17.42
CA ALA A 586 -11.43 23.17 -16.37
C ALA A 586 -12.93 23.47 -16.31
N GLN A 587 -13.72 22.71 -17.07
CA GLN A 587 -15.17 22.86 -17.08
C GLN A 587 -15.82 21.59 -16.53
N ALA A 588 -16.34 21.73 -15.33
CA ALA A 588 -17.32 20.84 -14.73
C ALA A 588 -18.52 20.70 -15.68
N HIS A 589 -18.73 19.49 -16.20
CA HIS A 589 -19.97 19.12 -16.85
C HIS A 589 -21.00 18.75 -15.77
N ALA A 590 -21.73 19.76 -15.30
CA ALA A 590 -23.05 19.61 -14.70
C ALA A 590 -24.04 20.28 -15.65
N GLY A 591 -24.77 19.46 -16.41
CA GLY A 591 -25.76 19.90 -17.37
C GLY A 591 -26.36 18.70 -18.04
N GLY A 592 -27.58 18.34 -17.65
CA GLY A 592 -28.33 17.25 -18.24
C GLY A 592 -28.60 17.51 -19.72
N GLU A 593 -28.00 16.69 -20.57
CA GLU A 593 -28.42 16.55 -21.96
C GLU A 593 -28.79 15.07 -22.19
N HIS A 594 -30.08 14.83 -22.43
CA HIS A 594 -30.52 13.67 -23.18
C HIS A 594 -30.05 13.83 -24.64
N GLY A 595 -28.74 13.70 -24.87
CA GLY A 595 -28.18 13.39 -26.17
C GLY A 595 -28.30 11.89 -26.36
N GLY A 596 -29.18 11.43 -27.23
CA GLY A 596 -29.17 10.03 -27.63
C GLY A 596 -27.81 9.73 -28.24
N ASP A 597 -27.03 8.82 -27.61
CA ASP A 597 -25.72 8.40 -28.11
C ASP A 597 -25.79 8.24 -29.63
N THR A 598 -24.96 8.99 -30.36
CA THR A 598 -24.96 8.84 -31.81
C THR A 598 -24.59 7.39 -32.11
N PHE A 599 -25.19 6.81 -33.17
CA PHE A 599 -24.87 5.43 -33.56
C PHE A 599 -23.35 5.21 -33.72
N SER A 600 -22.63 6.27 -34.10
CA SER A 600 -21.17 6.32 -34.15
C SER A 600 -20.54 6.05 -32.77
N ASP A 601 -20.98 6.73 -31.71
CA ASP A 601 -20.44 6.57 -30.35
C ASP A 601 -20.64 5.16 -29.83
N VAL A 602 -21.82 4.57 -30.03
CA VAL A 602 -22.13 3.18 -29.66
C VAL A 602 -21.23 2.20 -30.41
N MET A 603 -20.99 2.44 -31.70
CA MET A 603 -20.13 1.59 -32.52
C MET A 603 -18.65 1.69 -32.10
N VAL A 604 -18.15 2.90 -31.83
CA VAL A 604 -16.77 3.11 -31.36
C VAL A 604 -16.57 2.46 -29.98
N HIS A 605 -17.48 2.67 -29.04
CA HIS A 605 -17.40 2.08 -27.71
C HIS A 605 -17.42 0.54 -27.76
N GLN A 606 -18.30 -0.05 -28.58
CA GLN A 606 -18.34 -1.51 -28.75
C GLN A 606 -17.09 -2.06 -29.45
N ALA A 607 -16.52 -1.32 -30.42
CA ALA A 607 -15.27 -1.71 -31.07
C ALA A 607 -14.10 -1.75 -30.06
N ILE A 608 -13.98 -0.72 -29.21
CA ILE A 608 -12.98 -0.69 -28.12
C ILE A 608 -13.19 -1.87 -27.18
N HIS A 609 -14.42 -2.09 -26.71
CA HIS A 609 -14.74 -3.21 -25.82
C HIS A 609 -14.39 -4.59 -26.43
N THR A 610 -14.63 -4.77 -27.73
CA THR A 610 -14.30 -6.03 -28.43
C THR A 610 -12.80 -6.24 -28.52
N VAL A 611 -12.05 -5.21 -28.94
CA VAL A 611 -10.58 -5.29 -29.06
C VAL A 611 -9.93 -5.49 -27.69
N GLU A 612 -10.38 -4.72 -26.69
CA GLU A 612 -9.92 -4.85 -25.32
C GLU A 612 -10.19 -6.25 -24.78
N TYR A 613 -11.40 -6.80 -24.98
CA TYR A 613 -11.73 -8.13 -24.49
C TYR A 613 -10.87 -9.24 -25.11
N VAL A 614 -10.68 -9.23 -26.44
CA VAL A 614 -9.89 -10.25 -27.14
C VAL A 614 -8.43 -10.20 -26.71
N LEU A 615 -7.82 -9.01 -26.69
CA LEU A 615 -6.43 -8.84 -26.25
C LEU A 615 -6.25 -9.17 -24.77
N SER A 616 -7.18 -8.72 -23.93
CA SER A 616 -7.15 -8.97 -22.49
C SER A 616 -7.33 -10.44 -22.16
N THR A 617 -8.08 -11.20 -22.96
CA THR A 617 -8.26 -12.64 -22.70
C THR A 617 -6.92 -13.41 -22.81
N VAL A 618 -6.08 -13.07 -23.79
CA VAL A 618 -4.74 -13.64 -23.92
C VAL A 618 -3.81 -13.11 -22.83
N SER A 619 -3.79 -11.78 -22.63
CA SER A 619 -2.91 -11.12 -21.67
C SER A 619 -3.20 -11.52 -20.22
N HIS A 620 -4.47 -11.58 -19.82
CA HIS A 620 -4.89 -11.99 -18.48
C HIS A 620 -4.52 -13.44 -18.21
N THR A 621 -4.73 -14.35 -19.16
CA THR A 621 -4.32 -15.76 -18.99
C THR A 621 -2.81 -15.89 -18.78
N ALA A 622 -2.00 -15.17 -19.55
CA ALA A 622 -0.55 -15.14 -19.36
C ALA A 622 -0.15 -14.51 -18.02
N SER A 623 -0.85 -13.46 -17.57
CA SER A 623 -0.59 -12.77 -16.29
C SER A 623 -0.72 -13.70 -15.07
N TYR A 624 -1.56 -14.75 -15.14
CA TYR A 624 -1.66 -15.76 -14.07
C TYR A 624 -0.39 -16.58 -13.87
N LEU A 625 0.56 -16.60 -14.83
CA LEU A 625 1.88 -17.24 -14.64
C LEU A 625 2.65 -16.66 -13.45
N ARG A 626 2.27 -15.47 -12.95
CA ARG A 626 2.75 -14.93 -11.68
C ARG A 626 2.53 -15.87 -10.50
N LEU A 627 1.40 -16.60 -10.46
CA LEU A 627 1.14 -17.62 -9.42
C LEU A 627 2.28 -18.64 -9.37
N TRP A 628 2.73 -19.10 -10.54
CA TRP A 628 3.83 -20.04 -10.66
C TRP A 628 5.17 -19.39 -10.32
N ALA A 629 5.50 -18.26 -10.94
CA ALA A 629 6.79 -17.60 -10.80
C ALA A 629 7.10 -17.27 -9.33
N LEU A 630 6.14 -16.67 -8.62
CA LEU A 630 6.31 -16.28 -7.22
C LEU A 630 6.35 -17.50 -6.28
N SER A 631 5.54 -18.53 -6.56
CA SER A 631 5.57 -19.79 -5.81
C SER A 631 6.88 -20.56 -5.99
N LEU A 632 7.52 -20.46 -7.16
CA LEU A 632 8.83 -21.05 -7.40
C LEU A 632 9.91 -20.23 -6.69
N ALA A 633 9.90 -18.89 -6.83
CA ALA A 633 10.84 -18.00 -6.18
C ALA A 633 10.83 -18.17 -4.65
N HIS A 634 9.64 -18.21 -4.04
CA HIS A 634 9.49 -18.42 -2.59
C HIS A 634 10.12 -19.74 -2.13
N ALA A 635 9.82 -20.86 -2.81
CA ALA A 635 10.39 -22.16 -2.48
C ALA A 635 11.92 -22.21 -2.66
N GLN A 636 12.45 -21.56 -3.70
CA GLN A 636 13.90 -21.50 -3.94
C GLN A 636 14.62 -20.61 -2.93
N LEU A 637 14.06 -19.44 -2.59
CA LEU A 637 14.63 -18.56 -1.58
C LEU A 637 14.67 -19.23 -0.20
N SER A 638 13.61 -19.96 0.17
CA SER A 638 13.59 -20.76 1.40
C SER A 638 14.68 -21.83 1.41
N ASP A 639 14.83 -22.59 0.32
CA ASP A 639 15.86 -23.63 0.20
C ASP A 639 17.29 -23.06 0.24
N VAL A 640 17.53 -21.90 -0.40
CA VAL A 640 18.82 -21.20 -0.32
C VAL A 640 19.09 -20.73 1.10
N LEU A 641 18.10 -20.15 1.78
CA LEU A 641 18.25 -19.69 3.16
C LEU A 641 18.59 -20.86 4.10
N TRP A 642 17.89 -21.99 3.95
CA TRP A 642 18.15 -23.21 4.71
C TRP A 642 19.55 -23.77 4.45
N ASN A 643 19.95 -23.90 3.19
CA ASN A 643 21.23 -24.50 2.80
C ASN A 643 22.43 -23.60 3.13
N MET A 644 22.31 -22.29 2.92
CA MET A 644 23.42 -21.34 3.14
C MET A 644 23.61 -20.96 4.60
N VAL A 645 22.53 -20.76 5.35
CA VAL A 645 22.58 -20.32 6.75
C VAL A 645 22.59 -21.52 7.69
N PHE A 646 21.50 -22.28 7.72
CA PHE A 646 21.28 -23.28 8.77
C PHE A 646 22.12 -24.55 8.56
N ARG A 647 22.14 -25.13 7.35
CA ARG A 647 22.93 -26.33 7.05
C ARG A 647 24.44 -26.08 7.18
N ARG A 648 24.93 -24.90 6.80
CA ARG A 648 26.34 -24.53 7.00
C ARG A 648 26.67 -24.37 8.48
N ALA A 649 25.76 -23.80 9.27
CA ALA A 649 25.94 -23.70 10.72
C ALA A 649 26.04 -25.06 11.40
N ILE A 650 25.18 -26.02 11.02
CA ILE A 650 25.27 -27.40 11.54
C ILE A 650 26.63 -28.02 11.19
N LYS A 651 27.13 -27.83 9.97
CA LYS A 651 28.46 -28.33 9.57
C LYS A 651 29.59 -27.70 10.37
N ILE A 652 29.56 -26.39 10.59
CA ILE A 652 30.58 -25.67 11.37
C ILE A 652 30.54 -26.10 12.84
N ALA A 653 29.33 -26.17 13.43
CA ALA A 653 29.15 -26.64 14.79
C ALA A 653 29.62 -28.10 14.96
N GLY A 654 29.36 -28.95 13.97
CA GLY A 654 29.83 -30.34 13.91
C GLY A 654 31.33 -30.50 13.62
N SER A 655 32.01 -29.47 13.09
CA SER A 655 33.47 -29.47 12.91
C SER A 655 34.22 -28.94 14.14
N MET A 656 33.59 -28.04 14.92
CA MET A 656 34.15 -27.54 16.18
C MET A 656 33.92 -28.51 17.35
N GLY A 657 32.90 -29.35 17.28
CA GLY A 657 32.72 -30.49 18.18
C GLY A 657 33.35 -31.75 17.59
N GLY A 658 34.46 -32.24 18.16
CA GLY A 658 35.07 -33.50 17.74
C GLY A 658 34.04 -34.64 17.61
N LYS A 659 34.14 -35.40 16.51
CA LYS A 659 33.34 -36.58 16.11
C LYS A 659 32.24 -36.98 17.10
N GLY A 660 31.06 -36.37 16.98
CA GLY A 660 29.87 -36.85 17.66
C GLY A 660 28.78 -35.81 17.74
N LEU A 661 27.67 -36.06 17.05
CA LEU A 661 26.38 -35.41 17.29
C LEU A 661 25.73 -36.02 18.53
N ALA A 662 26.51 -36.19 19.60
CA ALA A 662 26.06 -36.76 20.85
C ALA A 662 25.94 -35.61 21.84
N PHE A 663 24.73 -35.41 22.36
CA PHE A 663 24.37 -34.46 23.41
C PHE A 663 25.02 -34.79 24.77
N THR A 664 26.06 -35.63 24.76
CA THR A 664 26.76 -36.20 25.91
C THR A 664 28.25 -35.92 25.75
N GLY A 665 28.66 -34.69 26.05
CA GLY A 665 30.07 -34.32 26.13
C GLY A 665 30.40 -32.89 25.72
N GLY A 666 30.46 -31.98 26.69
CA GLY A 666 31.39 -30.83 26.72
C GLY A 666 31.33 -29.71 25.67
N ASN A 667 30.55 -29.80 24.60
CA ASN A 667 30.61 -28.81 23.50
C ASN A 667 29.56 -27.70 23.61
N PHE A 668 29.59 -26.92 24.70
CA PHE A 668 28.76 -25.72 24.87
C PHE A 668 28.94 -24.71 23.73
N ALA A 669 30.14 -24.60 23.17
CA ALA A 669 30.46 -23.70 22.07
C ALA A 669 29.66 -24.02 20.80
N GLY A 670 29.53 -25.31 20.44
CA GLY A 670 28.77 -25.73 19.25
C GLY A 670 27.27 -25.47 19.40
N GLY A 671 26.70 -25.72 20.58
CA GLY A 671 25.31 -25.41 20.90
C GLY A 671 25.02 -23.91 20.86
N PHE A 672 25.91 -23.09 21.43
CA PHE A 672 25.79 -21.64 21.39
C PHE A 672 25.83 -21.08 19.95
N VAL A 673 26.74 -21.58 19.12
CA VAL A 673 26.82 -21.19 17.69
C VAL A 673 25.53 -21.55 16.95
N ILE A 674 24.97 -22.75 17.16
CA ILE A 674 23.69 -23.14 16.56
C ILE A 674 22.56 -22.21 17.03
N TYR A 675 22.49 -21.87 18.31
CA TYR A 675 21.46 -20.97 18.84
C TYR A 675 21.52 -19.57 18.21
N VAL A 676 22.71 -18.96 18.14
CA VAL A 676 22.89 -17.63 17.53
C VAL A 676 22.54 -17.65 16.04
N VAL A 677 22.99 -18.66 15.30
CA VAL A 677 22.70 -18.75 13.87
C VAL A 677 21.23 -19.09 13.61
N PHE A 678 20.60 -19.88 14.48
CA PHE A 678 19.15 -20.11 14.43
C PHE A 678 18.37 -18.82 14.64
N ALA A 679 18.76 -17.98 15.60
CA ALA A 679 18.13 -16.67 15.79
C ALA A 679 18.26 -15.77 14.55
N LEU A 680 19.43 -15.76 13.89
CA LEU A 680 19.62 -15.07 12.62
C LEU A 680 18.76 -15.65 11.49
N TRP A 681 18.68 -16.98 11.38
CA TRP A 681 17.83 -17.65 10.40
C TRP A 681 16.35 -17.31 10.60
N VAL A 682 15.84 -17.34 11.82
CA VAL A 682 14.46 -16.93 12.14
C VAL A 682 14.24 -15.46 11.79
N CYS A 683 15.18 -14.58 12.11
CA CYS A 683 15.08 -13.15 11.79
C CYS A 683 14.95 -12.91 10.27
N PHE A 684 15.82 -13.54 9.46
CA PHE A 684 15.73 -13.44 8.00
C PHE A 684 14.47 -14.08 7.45
N THR A 685 14.04 -15.21 8.01
CA THR A 685 12.81 -15.89 7.61
C THR A 685 11.59 -14.99 7.83
N VAL A 686 11.46 -14.38 9.01
CA VAL A 686 10.32 -13.50 9.32
C VAL A 686 10.37 -12.20 8.52
N ALA A 687 11.54 -11.54 8.44
CA ALA A 687 11.66 -10.25 7.79
C ALA A 687 11.55 -10.35 6.26
N VAL A 688 12.29 -11.28 5.63
CA VAL A 688 12.38 -11.38 4.17
C VAL A 688 11.30 -12.30 3.63
N LEU A 689 11.24 -13.55 4.10
CA LEU A 689 10.35 -14.55 3.52
C LEU A 689 8.89 -14.35 3.94
N VAL A 690 8.60 -14.00 5.20
CA VAL A 690 7.21 -13.82 5.64
C VAL A 690 6.69 -12.41 5.33
N LEU A 691 7.43 -11.36 5.70
CA LEU A 691 6.93 -9.99 5.58
C LEU A 691 7.08 -9.41 4.17
N MET A 692 8.29 -9.38 3.60
CA MET A 692 8.50 -8.75 2.27
C MET A 692 7.90 -9.59 1.13
N GLU A 693 8.22 -10.88 1.06
CA GLU A 693 7.66 -11.79 0.05
C GLU A 693 6.14 -11.98 0.24
N GLY A 694 5.66 -12.08 1.49
CA GLY A 694 4.23 -12.13 1.77
C GLY A 694 3.48 -10.88 1.30
N LEU A 695 4.05 -9.68 1.49
CA LEU A 695 3.47 -8.44 0.97
C LEU A 695 3.48 -8.40 -0.57
N SER A 696 4.56 -8.87 -1.20
CA SER A 696 4.65 -8.98 -2.67
C SER A 696 3.56 -9.92 -3.21
N ALA A 697 3.42 -11.11 -2.63
CA ALA A 697 2.36 -12.06 -2.99
C ALA A 697 0.97 -11.47 -2.78
N PHE A 698 0.74 -10.74 -1.69
CA PHE A 698 -0.52 -10.04 -1.42
C PHE A 698 -0.86 -8.99 -2.50
N LEU A 699 0.10 -8.19 -2.95
CA LEU A 699 -0.14 -7.20 -4.00
C LEU A 699 -0.39 -7.85 -5.37
N HIS A 700 0.31 -8.95 -5.66
CA HIS A 700 0.08 -9.69 -6.91
C HIS A 700 -1.28 -10.38 -6.96
N THR A 701 -1.79 -10.92 -5.85
CA THR A 701 -3.15 -11.46 -5.79
C THR A 701 -4.21 -10.39 -5.87
N LEU A 702 -3.98 -9.24 -5.23
CA LEU A 702 -4.84 -8.07 -5.33
C LEU A 702 -4.96 -7.63 -6.78
N ARG A 703 -3.84 -7.54 -7.49
CA ARG A 703 -3.83 -7.24 -8.93
C ARG A 703 -4.67 -8.23 -9.73
N LEU A 704 -4.51 -9.54 -9.50
CA LEU A 704 -5.30 -10.59 -10.16
C LEU A 704 -6.82 -10.42 -9.96
N HIS A 705 -7.24 -9.86 -8.82
CA HIS A 705 -8.66 -9.58 -8.59
C HIS A 705 -9.11 -8.30 -9.29
N TRP A 706 -8.35 -7.21 -9.16
CA TRP A 706 -8.76 -5.91 -9.71
C TRP A 706 -8.79 -5.90 -11.24
N VAL A 707 -7.80 -6.50 -11.90
CA VAL A 707 -7.72 -6.44 -13.36
C VAL A 707 -8.24 -7.71 -14.01
N GLU A 708 -7.85 -8.88 -13.56
CA GLU A 708 -8.20 -10.11 -14.27
C GLU A 708 -9.62 -10.63 -13.93
N PHE A 709 -10.10 -10.39 -12.70
CA PHE A 709 -11.43 -10.82 -12.25
C PHE A 709 -12.51 -9.74 -12.38
N MET A 710 -12.30 -8.56 -11.79
CA MET A 710 -13.31 -7.49 -11.74
C MET A 710 -13.62 -6.89 -13.13
N SER A 711 -12.63 -6.76 -14.02
CA SER A 711 -12.85 -6.22 -15.38
C SER A 711 -13.90 -6.96 -16.22
N LYS A 712 -14.28 -8.20 -15.84
CA LYS A 712 -15.22 -9.04 -16.58
C LYS A 712 -16.69 -8.77 -16.28
N PHE A 713 -17.00 -8.28 -15.08
CA PHE A 713 -18.40 -8.11 -14.66
C PHE A 713 -18.68 -6.85 -13.86
N TYR A 714 -17.63 -6.18 -13.35
CA TYR A 714 -17.72 -5.03 -12.46
C TYR A 714 -17.50 -3.73 -13.22
N MET A 715 -18.54 -2.90 -13.31
CA MET A 715 -18.49 -1.60 -13.99
C MET A 715 -17.87 -0.50 -13.12
N GLY A 716 -18.10 -0.53 -11.80
CA GLY A 716 -17.41 0.33 -10.84
C GLY A 716 -17.65 1.84 -10.98
N SER A 717 -18.80 2.26 -11.52
CA SER A 717 -19.11 3.69 -11.75
C SER A 717 -20.01 4.33 -10.68
N GLY A 718 -20.19 3.67 -9.54
CA GLY A 718 -21.01 4.17 -8.44
C GLY A 718 -20.28 5.15 -7.52
N TYR A 719 -21.05 5.77 -6.62
CA TYR A 719 -20.50 6.56 -5.51
C TYR A 719 -20.92 5.97 -4.16
N PRO A 720 -20.07 6.05 -3.13
CA PRO A 720 -20.32 5.39 -1.86
C PRO A 720 -21.43 6.09 -1.07
N PHE A 721 -22.23 5.30 -0.35
CA PHE A 721 -23.19 5.84 0.60
C PHE A 721 -22.49 6.34 1.87
N GLU A 722 -22.41 7.66 2.01
CA GLU A 722 -21.83 8.32 3.17
C GLU A 722 -22.92 9.03 3.99
N PRO A 723 -23.52 8.36 5.01
CA PRO A 723 -24.56 8.97 5.81
C PRO A 723 -24.00 10.03 6.77
N PHE A 724 -24.77 11.10 7.00
CA PHE A 724 -24.47 12.08 8.03
C PHE A 724 -24.47 11.41 9.42
N THR A 725 -23.28 11.25 10.02
CA THR A 725 -23.12 10.60 11.32
C THR A 725 -22.05 11.29 12.17
N PHE A 726 -22.42 11.70 13.39
CA PHE A 726 -21.49 12.37 14.32
C PHE A 726 -20.25 11.54 14.68
N LYS A 727 -20.37 10.21 14.72
CA LYS A 727 -19.26 9.31 15.04
C LYS A 727 -18.09 9.45 14.07
N ARG A 728 -18.37 9.61 12.78
CA ARG A 728 -17.33 9.78 11.74
C ARG A 728 -16.63 11.13 11.88
N ILE A 729 -17.42 12.19 12.00
CA ILE A 729 -16.94 13.57 12.16
C ILE A 729 -16.05 13.71 13.40
N LEU A 730 -16.37 13.02 14.49
CA LEU A 730 -15.55 13.05 15.71
C LEU A 730 -14.22 12.30 15.58
N ASN A 731 -14.18 11.27 14.74
CA ASN A 731 -13.00 10.43 14.51
C ASN A 731 -11.99 11.03 13.53
N GLU A 732 -12.42 11.94 12.64
CA GLU A 732 -11.51 12.62 11.72
C GLU A 732 -10.47 13.43 12.51
N PRO A 733 -9.15 13.18 12.29
CA PRO A 733 -8.12 14.02 12.84
C PRO A 733 -8.30 15.42 12.25
N THR A 734 -8.28 16.44 13.11
CA THR A 734 -8.11 17.82 12.62
C THR A 734 -6.82 17.84 11.83
N ARG A 735 -6.89 17.95 10.50
CA ARG A 735 -5.81 18.55 9.73
C ARG A 735 -5.67 19.95 10.31
N VAL A 736 -4.65 20.14 11.12
CA VAL A 736 -4.19 21.47 11.50
C VAL A 736 -3.46 21.92 10.25
N GLU A 737 -4.16 22.66 9.39
CA GLU A 737 -3.51 23.45 8.34
C GLU A 737 -2.72 24.59 8.98
#